data_AF-A0A366HBV3-F1
#
_entry.id   AF-A0A366HBV3-F1
#
_cell.length_a   1.000
_cell.length_b   1.000
_cell.length_c   1.000
_cell.angle_alpha   90.00
_cell.angle_beta   90.00
_cell.angle_gamma   90.00
#
_symmetry.space_group_name_H-M   'P 1'
#
loop_
_entity.id
_entity.type
_entity.pdbx_description
1 polymer ?
#
loop_
_entity_poly.entity_id
_entity_poly.type
_entity_poly.pdbx_seq_one_letter_code
_entity_poly.pdbx_strand_id
1 'polypeptide(L)'
;MSEAAAPVTDTTATPELDNAVHLPAENQRSFWAMIAVQALNAFNDNFVKILLVAFAAVVAKGTDLGSSMQVYLGAIFSLPYVLFAPVAGWLSDRFSKTKVMFWMQVVQVAIFILFLVVHGLHDTQWTLWLSLGCFFLLATQAAFFSPAKYGIVKELVGSRRMGSASGTLQMTNFIGILAGMGLAGFWFAAKIQPATDLVKLADAMQPLANAHPSTAALWHSFHAFAAQQLHDVSWHAVTVLLWIVTGIAGLQIVGSLMIKKTPSHEALKFHKGIWTEHLAHLKLLFSQRSIKLAALGVTYFWFMSNAVGSILVTLANELHPSDPAAVSRELSMMPASLGVGIMLGSVLAGVVCRRRIELGLVPLSGYFLAASLFWSGIQPVHPFIYIALVGVGMAGGAFMTPLYAFVQDRCKPDERGRILSAMNLMDCIGGIVANIILVKGMLLFKVSAPVQLLVMVPLTLGAAIFITRLLPRRLLIIVVNGIVRTFYRLRTHHEERMPKDGPLLVLPNHVSYADAIMLGLSSERMVSFVMLDSLYKIKWMQWFLKLFGTVPISPTKAKEAIRTVAEALKEGKAVALFPEGQLTRTGFLNEVHKGYELMARMAGENVRVQPVYQDGLWGSIFSFEGGRFFKKVPKALPYRVNIWFGEPMDAKEATAAKVREALMALSAEAFFGRHRVLEVPTLSMPDGNPVPIAEARQAWANASRMLDTSLLREDDLLLVLLKEEHPLAATLLAAIPKLRRLAFTTDVAVAEGEKQKSAARRVVAIGDTALLASVKADVWDFALELIEASTAKERRLSSPQGAIAPDARVSPAPALYDAATGALLTLSVPNPPMPPKEEDLQHGLLPGTFGHVLPALAVRQDSDTLIFSKLAAGSSTEVRHTGLKLDAEGFIIVTPSAPAK
;
A
#
# COMPACT_ATOMS: atom_id res chain seq x y z
N MET A 1 -23.13 -4.71 0.33
CA MET A 1 -22.51 -4.15 -0.89
C MET A 1 -22.25 -5.28 -1.90
N SER A 2 -23.32 -5.97 -2.35
CA SER A 2 -23.26 -6.89 -3.49
C SER A 2 -23.31 -6.14 -4.82
N GLU A 3 -23.73 -4.88 -4.82
CA GLU A 3 -23.46 -3.96 -5.92
C GLU A 3 -22.08 -3.36 -5.70
N ALA A 4 -21.09 -3.97 -6.35
CA ALA A 4 -20.06 -3.16 -6.97
C ALA A 4 -20.81 -2.12 -7.80
N ALA A 5 -20.87 -0.88 -7.32
CA ALA A 5 -21.04 0.23 -8.24
C ALA A 5 -19.97 0.02 -9.30
N ALA A 6 -20.40 -0.28 -10.52
CA ALA A 6 -19.54 -0.25 -11.69
C ALA A 6 -18.66 1.01 -11.55
N PRO A 7 -17.36 0.95 -11.88
CA PRO A 7 -16.61 2.19 -12.03
C PRO A 7 -17.44 3.03 -12.99
N VAL A 8 -18.02 4.12 -12.49
CA VAL A 8 -18.56 5.17 -13.35
C VAL A 8 -17.40 5.47 -14.27
N THR A 9 -17.62 5.28 -15.56
CA THR A 9 -16.66 5.60 -16.62
C THR A 9 -16.22 7.04 -16.39
N ASP A 10 -15.09 7.21 -15.71
CA ASP A 10 -14.57 8.50 -15.29
C ASP A 10 -13.93 9.14 -16.54
N THR A 11 -14.76 9.82 -17.32
CA THR A 11 -14.31 10.68 -18.43
C THR A 11 -13.49 11.88 -17.94
N THR A 12 -13.28 12.02 -16.62
CA THR A 12 -12.48 13.07 -15.98
C THR A 12 -11.20 12.56 -15.32
N ALA A 13 -10.85 11.28 -15.51
CA ALA A 13 -9.52 10.81 -15.19
C ALA A 13 -8.49 11.71 -15.88
N THR A 14 -7.37 12.00 -15.20
CA THR A 14 -6.15 12.45 -15.87
C THR A 14 -5.36 11.19 -16.17
N PRO A 15 -5.74 10.36 -17.18
CA PRO A 15 -5.08 9.08 -17.42
C PRO A 15 -3.59 9.27 -17.65
N GLU A 16 -3.18 10.44 -18.17
CA GLU A 16 -1.78 10.84 -18.26
C GLU A 16 -1.06 10.84 -16.90
N LEU A 17 -1.66 11.41 -15.85
CA LEU A 17 -1.05 11.46 -14.50
C LEU A 17 -1.07 10.09 -13.81
N ASP A 18 -2.13 9.32 -14.01
CA ASP A 18 -2.31 8.00 -13.40
C ASP A 18 -1.44 6.92 -14.04
N ASN A 19 -1.21 7.01 -15.36
CA ASN A 19 -0.34 6.11 -16.10
C ASN A 19 1.14 6.49 -15.99
N ALA A 20 1.48 7.74 -15.67
CA ALA A 20 2.87 8.18 -15.51
C ALA A 20 3.55 7.51 -14.30
N VAL A 21 4.74 6.93 -14.49
CA VAL A 21 5.54 6.31 -13.42
C VAL A 21 5.91 7.34 -12.34
N HIS A 22 6.34 8.54 -12.76
CA HIS A 22 6.62 9.69 -11.92
C HIS A 22 5.70 10.85 -12.26
N LEU A 23 5.41 11.73 -11.29
CA LEU A 23 4.67 12.95 -11.56
C LEU A 23 5.49 13.87 -12.48
N PRO A 24 4.86 14.54 -13.46
CA PRO A 24 5.53 15.59 -14.22
C PRO A 24 6.14 16.64 -13.29
N ALA A 25 7.32 17.17 -13.66
CA ALA A 25 8.07 18.11 -12.80
C ALA A 25 7.25 19.35 -12.41
N GLU A 26 6.42 19.86 -13.33
CA GLU A 26 5.52 21.00 -13.09
C GLU A 26 4.44 20.67 -12.04
N ASN A 27 3.80 19.50 -12.15
CA ASN A 27 2.81 19.00 -11.19
C ASN A 27 3.43 18.77 -9.82
N GLN A 28 4.64 18.21 -9.77
CA GLN A 28 5.37 17.99 -8.52
C GLN A 28 5.72 19.32 -7.83
N ARG A 29 6.23 20.32 -8.58
CA ARG A 29 6.50 21.66 -8.05
C ARG A 29 5.22 22.33 -7.54
N SER A 30 4.14 22.26 -8.32
CA SER A 30 2.83 22.82 -7.96
C SER A 30 2.25 22.18 -6.71
N PHE A 31 2.37 20.85 -6.58
CA PHE A 31 1.93 20.12 -5.40
C PHE A 31 2.67 20.58 -4.15
N TRP A 32 4.01 20.65 -4.18
CA TRP A 32 4.78 21.10 -3.02
C TRP A 32 4.58 22.58 -2.69
N ALA A 33 4.39 23.44 -3.70
CA ALA A 33 4.02 24.83 -3.49
C ALA A 33 2.65 24.94 -2.78
N MET A 34 1.65 24.17 -3.23
CA MET A 34 0.33 24.10 -2.58
C MET A 34 0.43 23.59 -1.14
N ILE A 35 1.23 22.54 -0.89
CA ILE A 35 1.51 22.00 0.45
C ILE A 35 2.16 23.04 1.36
N ALA A 36 3.11 23.82 0.86
CA ALA A 36 3.76 24.88 1.63
C ALA A 36 2.78 26.01 1.98
N VAL A 37 2.03 26.50 0.98
CA VAL A 37 1.03 27.58 1.17
C VAL A 37 0.00 27.20 2.22
N GLN A 38 -0.54 25.98 2.17
CA GLN A 38 -1.57 25.55 3.13
C GLN A 38 -1.00 25.28 4.53
N ALA A 39 0.23 24.79 4.66
CA ALA A 39 0.89 24.60 5.95
C ALA A 39 1.17 25.96 6.63
N LEU A 40 1.64 26.95 5.87
CA LEU A 40 1.81 28.33 6.35
C LEU A 40 0.47 28.98 6.72
N ASN A 41 -0.62 28.64 6.02
CA ASN A 41 -1.94 29.19 6.33
C ASN A 41 -2.42 28.65 7.68
N ALA A 42 -2.28 27.34 7.88
CA ALA A 42 -2.60 26.69 9.14
C ALA A 42 -1.73 27.20 10.31
N PHE A 43 -0.46 27.49 10.03
CA PHE A 43 0.45 28.16 10.96
C PHE A 43 -0.09 29.53 11.35
N ASN A 44 -0.33 30.42 10.39
CA ASN A 44 -0.79 31.78 10.62
C ASN A 44 -2.09 31.85 11.44
N ASP A 45 -3.08 31.02 11.08
CA ASP A 45 -4.39 31.00 11.74
C ASP A 45 -4.26 30.64 13.23
N ASN A 46 -3.45 29.63 13.54
CA ASN A 46 -3.27 29.16 14.91
C ASN A 46 -2.27 30.01 15.71
N PHE A 47 -1.29 30.59 15.03
CA PHE A 47 -0.35 31.53 15.62
C PHE A 47 -1.08 32.76 16.16
N VAL A 48 -1.92 33.40 15.34
CA VAL A 48 -2.69 34.59 15.77
C VAL A 48 -3.70 34.22 16.85
N LYS A 49 -4.35 33.05 16.74
CA LYS A 49 -5.28 32.57 17.78
C LYS A 49 -4.60 32.48 19.15
N ILE A 50 -3.45 31.82 19.25
CA ILE A 50 -2.73 31.67 20.53
C ILE A 50 -2.15 33.01 20.99
N LEU A 51 -1.66 33.84 20.07
CA LEU A 51 -1.18 35.19 20.38
C LEU A 51 -2.28 36.04 21.05
N LEU A 52 -3.49 36.05 20.50
CA LEU A 52 -4.61 36.81 21.05
C LEU A 52 -5.05 36.30 22.43
N VAL A 53 -5.06 34.98 22.64
CA VAL A 53 -5.33 34.40 23.97
C VAL A 53 -4.28 34.85 24.98
N ALA A 54 -2.99 34.73 24.64
CA ALA A 54 -1.90 35.10 25.53
C ALA A 54 -1.87 36.62 25.81
N PHE A 55 -2.12 37.44 24.79
CA PHE A 55 -2.17 38.89 24.94
C PHE A 55 -3.33 39.34 25.83
N ALA A 56 -4.55 38.85 25.56
CA ALA A 56 -5.74 39.19 26.34
C ALA A 56 -5.62 38.79 27.82
N ALA A 57 -4.96 37.66 28.11
CA ALA A 57 -4.70 37.21 29.47
C ALA A 57 -3.83 38.19 30.29
N VAL A 58 -2.99 38.99 29.62
CA VAL A 58 -2.13 40.00 30.26
C VAL A 58 -2.81 41.36 30.31
N VAL A 59 -3.22 41.91 29.17
CA VAL A 59 -3.67 43.31 29.08
C VAL A 59 -5.11 43.53 29.56
N ALA A 60 -5.92 42.47 29.59
CA ALA A 60 -7.32 42.52 30.05
C ALA A 60 -7.54 41.61 31.27
N LYS A 61 -6.50 41.40 32.08
CA LYS A 61 -6.55 40.62 33.31
C LYS A 61 -7.64 41.16 34.24
N GLY A 62 -8.52 40.27 34.71
CA GLY A 62 -9.65 40.63 35.58
C GLY A 62 -10.93 41.07 34.86
N THR A 63 -10.92 41.14 33.53
CA THR A 63 -12.14 41.34 32.71
C THR A 63 -12.66 40.01 32.16
N ASP A 64 -13.96 39.93 31.85
CA ASP A 64 -14.54 38.75 31.18
C ASP A 64 -13.88 38.46 29.83
N LEU A 65 -13.52 39.52 29.09
CA LEU A 65 -12.85 39.39 27.80
C LEU A 65 -11.48 38.71 27.91
N GLY A 66 -10.72 39.01 28.98
CA GLY A 66 -9.43 38.39 29.25
C GLY A 66 -9.53 36.91 29.62
N SER A 67 -10.50 36.54 30.46
CA SER A 67 -10.70 35.15 30.88
C SER A 67 -11.36 34.26 29.83
N SER A 68 -12.20 34.85 28.97
CA SER A 68 -13.07 34.12 28.03
C SER A 68 -12.59 34.19 26.58
N MET A 69 -11.43 34.82 26.30
CA MET A 69 -10.88 35.01 24.94
C MET A 69 -10.82 33.73 24.11
N GLN A 70 -10.34 32.63 24.70
CA GLN A 70 -10.24 31.33 24.01
C GLN A 70 -11.61 30.80 23.56
N VAL A 71 -12.66 31.04 24.35
CA VAL A 71 -14.03 30.62 24.04
C VAL A 71 -14.58 31.45 22.87
N TYR A 72 -14.38 32.77 22.90
CA TYR A 72 -14.80 33.65 21.81
C TYR A 72 -14.11 33.30 20.49
N LEU A 73 -12.79 33.12 20.50
CA LEU A 73 -12.02 32.72 19.31
C LEU A 73 -12.45 31.34 18.79
N GLY A 74 -12.76 30.39 19.68
CA GLY A 74 -13.29 29.08 19.31
C GLY A 74 -14.65 29.16 18.60
N ALA A 75 -15.56 30.00 19.10
CA ALA A 75 -16.87 30.23 18.49
C ALA A 75 -16.76 30.95 17.13
N ILE A 76 -15.93 32.01 17.07
CA ILE A 76 -15.71 32.81 15.86
C ILE A 76 -15.06 31.96 14.75
N PHE A 77 -14.15 31.04 15.09
CA PHE A 77 -13.48 30.22 14.08
C PHE A 77 -14.44 29.38 13.24
N SER A 78 -15.48 28.81 13.85
CA SER A 78 -16.44 27.94 13.16
C SER A 78 -17.56 28.72 12.45
N LEU A 79 -17.83 29.95 12.87
CA LEU A 79 -18.99 30.71 12.42
C LEU A 79 -18.98 31.01 10.90
N PRO A 80 -17.87 31.46 10.28
CA PRO A 80 -17.83 31.70 8.83
C PRO A 80 -18.04 30.46 7.97
N TYR A 81 -17.59 29.29 8.43
CA TYR A 81 -17.84 28.03 7.74
C TYR A 81 -19.33 27.68 7.68
N VAL A 82 -20.10 28.09 8.70
CA VAL A 82 -21.55 27.92 8.71
C VAL A 82 -22.24 28.97 7.84
N LEU A 83 -21.81 30.24 7.89
CA LEU A 83 -22.47 31.35 7.20
C LEU A 83 -22.20 31.41 5.69
N PHE A 84 -20.97 31.06 5.28
CA PHE A 84 -20.49 31.28 3.91
C PHE A 84 -20.22 29.99 3.13
N ALA A 85 -20.55 28.82 3.68
CA ALA A 85 -20.32 27.53 3.04
C ALA A 85 -20.78 27.48 1.57
N PRO A 86 -22.01 27.91 1.23
CA PRO A 86 -22.52 27.82 -0.14
C PRO A 86 -21.74 28.73 -1.09
N VAL A 87 -21.42 29.94 -0.66
CA VAL A 87 -20.68 30.92 -1.46
C VAL A 87 -19.25 30.43 -1.69
N ALA A 88 -18.61 29.90 -0.66
CA ALA A 88 -17.27 29.31 -0.75
C ALA A 88 -17.22 28.12 -1.71
N GLY A 89 -18.22 27.22 -1.63
CA GLY A 89 -18.34 26.08 -2.54
C GLY A 89 -18.54 26.50 -3.99
N TRP A 90 -19.47 27.44 -4.23
CA TRP A 90 -19.72 28.01 -5.56
C TRP A 90 -18.49 28.71 -6.13
N LEU A 91 -17.82 29.55 -5.35
CA LEU A 91 -16.62 30.28 -5.78
C LEU A 91 -15.52 29.32 -6.22
N SER A 92 -15.34 28.24 -5.45
CA SER A 92 -14.35 27.21 -5.71
C SER A 92 -14.62 26.39 -6.97
N ASP A 93 -15.89 26.15 -7.32
CA ASP A 93 -16.23 25.37 -8.51
C ASP A 93 -16.28 26.23 -9.78
N ARG A 94 -16.76 27.47 -9.68
CA ARG A 94 -16.82 28.42 -10.79
C ARG A 94 -15.44 28.86 -11.27
N PHE A 95 -14.58 29.30 -10.34
CA PHE A 95 -13.27 29.85 -10.67
C PHE A 95 -12.16 28.81 -10.55
N SER A 96 -11.05 29.04 -11.25
CA SER A 96 -9.84 28.23 -11.08
C SER A 96 -9.44 28.18 -9.59
N LYS A 97 -9.28 26.97 -9.06
CA LYS A 97 -8.85 26.71 -7.67
C LYS A 97 -7.59 27.50 -7.31
N THR A 98 -6.62 27.57 -8.22
CA THR A 98 -5.38 28.34 -8.06
C THR A 98 -5.65 29.84 -7.88
N LYS A 99 -6.58 30.41 -8.67
CA LYS A 99 -6.96 31.82 -8.57
C LYS A 99 -7.65 32.12 -7.25
N VAL A 100 -8.55 31.24 -6.80
CA VAL A 100 -9.20 31.37 -5.48
C VAL A 100 -8.16 31.34 -4.37
N MET A 101 -7.23 30.38 -4.41
CA MET A 101 -6.14 30.28 -3.43
C MET A 101 -5.29 31.55 -3.39
N PHE A 102 -4.85 32.07 -4.55
CA PHE A 102 -4.06 33.30 -4.63
C PHE A 102 -4.76 34.49 -3.97
N TRP A 103 -6.03 34.76 -4.33
CA TRP A 103 -6.77 35.90 -3.76
C TRP A 103 -7.03 35.75 -2.27
N MET A 104 -7.24 34.52 -1.78
CA MET A 104 -7.37 34.28 -0.35
C MET A 104 -6.07 34.59 0.41
N GLN A 105 -4.89 34.42 -0.19
CA GLN A 105 -3.63 34.84 0.43
C GLN A 105 -3.47 36.37 0.45
N VAL A 106 -3.88 37.06 -0.62
CA VAL A 106 -3.92 38.53 -0.66
C VAL A 106 -4.83 39.09 0.44
N VAL A 107 -6.02 38.49 0.60
CA VAL A 107 -6.96 38.87 1.67
C VAL A 107 -6.35 38.62 3.05
N GLN A 108 -5.64 37.51 3.26
CA GLN A 108 -4.97 37.22 4.54
C GLN A 108 -3.92 38.28 4.90
N VAL A 109 -3.09 38.73 3.95
CA VAL A 109 -2.14 39.83 4.16
C VAL A 109 -2.85 41.13 4.54
N ALA A 110 -3.93 41.47 3.82
CA ALA A 110 -4.71 42.67 4.14
C ALA A 110 -5.30 42.62 5.56
N ILE A 111 -5.73 41.45 6.03
CA ILE A 111 -6.22 41.25 7.39
C ILE A 111 -5.09 41.41 8.42
N PHE A 112 -3.88 40.93 8.15
CA PHE A 112 -2.75 41.13 9.07
C PHE A 112 -2.27 42.59 9.13
N ILE A 113 -2.33 43.32 8.01
CA ILE A 113 -2.15 44.78 8.02
C ILE A 113 -3.23 45.45 8.87
N LEU A 114 -4.48 45.00 8.77
CA LEU A 114 -5.55 45.51 9.63
C LEU A 114 -5.31 45.21 11.11
N PHE A 115 -4.80 44.02 11.46
CA PHE A 115 -4.38 43.72 12.84
C PHE A 115 -3.30 44.70 13.33
N LEU A 116 -2.30 45.02 12.50
CA LEU A 116 -1.27 46.01 12.85
C LEU A 116 -1.86 47.40 13.07
N VAL A 117 -2.80 47.84 12.23
CA VAL A 117 -3.49 49.13 12.38
C VAL A 117 -4.32 49.17 13.66
N VAL A 118 -5.08 48.10 13.93
CA VAL A 118 -5.89 47.97 15.15
C VAL A 118 -5.02 47.98 16.40
N HIS A 119 -3.91 47.25 16.38
CA HIS A 119 -2.97 47.22 17.51
C HIS A 119 -2.26 48.56 17.74
N GLY A 120 -2.04 49.34 16.67
CA GLY A 120 -1.50 50.69 16.75
C GLY A 120 -2.43 51.73 17.39
N LEU A 121 -3.68 51.40 17.70
CA LEU A 121 -4.59 52.29 18.42
C LEU A 121 -4.20 52.47 19.89
N HIS A 122 -3.44 51.53 20.46
CA HIS A 122 -3.00 51.52 21.87
C HIS A 122 -4.12 51.62 22.93
N ASP A 123 -5.38 51.48 22.54
CA ASP A 123 -6.54 51.36 23.44
C ASP A 123 -6.83 49.88 23.70
N THR A 124 -6.68 49.43 24.94
CA THR A 124 -6.82 48.01 25.32
C THR A 124 -8.18 47.42 24.97
N GLN A 125 -9.27 48.15 25.25
CA GLN A 125 -10.62 47.60 25.07
C GLN A 125 -10.96 47.52 23.58
N TRP A 126 -10.76 48.61 22.84
CA TRP A 126 -11.05 48.64 21.41
C TRP A 126 -10.13 47.72 20.62
N THR A 127 -8.85 47.62 20.99
CA THR A 127 -7.89 46.73 20.32
C THR A 127 -8.35 45.28 20.39
N LEU A 128 -8.78 44.79 21.56
CA LEU A 128 -9.21 43.40 21.71
C LEU A 128 -10.51 43.09 20.95
N TRP A 129 -11.51 43.98 21.01
CA TRP A 129 -12.77 43.80 20.26
C TRP A 129 -12.57 43.86 18.74
N LEU A 130 -11.77 44.82 18.25
CA LEU A 130 -11.46 44.92 16.84
C LEU A 130 -10.57 43.76 16.37
N SER A 131 -9.69 43.24 17.23
CA SER A 131 -8.90 42.02 16.97
C SER A 131 -9.77 40.78 16.83
N LEU A 132 -10.84 40.65 17.63
CA LEU A 132 -11.85 39.60 17.42
C LEU A 132 -12.54 39.74 16.06
N GLY A 133 -12.85 40.98 15.63
CA GLY A 133 -13.37 41.26 14.29
C GLY A 133 -12.38 40.88 13.18
N CYS A 134 -11.10 41.21 13.34
CA CYS A 134 -10.04 40.80 12.41
C CYS A 134 -9.89 39.27 12.36
N PHE A 135 -10.01 38.59 13.50
CA PHE A 135 -9.99 37.13 13.56
C PHE A 135 -11.21 36.50 12.88
N PHE A 136 -12.40 37.12 12.96
CA PHE A 136 -13.57 36.70 12.19
C PHE A 136 -13.33 36.82 10.67
N LEU A 137 -12.70 37.91 10.22
CA LEU A 137 -12.31 38.06 8.81
C LEU A 137 -11.29 37.00 8.39
N LEU A 138 -10.32 36.69 9.25
CA LEU A 138 -9.35 35.62 9.02
C LEU A 138 -10.02 34.25 8.90
N ALA A 139 -10.94 33.92 9.79
CA ALA A 139 -11.73 32.69 9.73
C ALA A 139 -12.63 32.63 8.48
N THR A 140 -13.16 33.78 8.04
CA THR A 140 -13.86 33.91 6.75
C THR A 140 -12.95 33.58 5.59
N GLN A 141 -11.75 34.14 5.53
CA GLN A 141 -10.76 33.82 4.49
C GLN A 141 -10.47 32.31 4.46
N ALA A 142 -10.27 31.67 5.62
CA ALA A 142 -10.00 30.24 5.71
C ALA A 142 -11.18 29.39 5.18
N ALA A 143 -12.42 29.81 5.46
CA ALA A 143 -13.64 29.15 4.96
C ALA A 143 -13.72 29.15 3.43
N PHE A 144 -13.31 30.23 2.77
CA PHE A 144 -13.24 30.32 1.31
C PHE A 144 -12.03 29.59 0.71
N PHE A 145 -10.91 29.54 1.43
CA PHE A 145 -9.70 28.82 1.03
C PHE A 145 -9.88 27.29 1.05
N SER A 146 -10.65 26.77 2.02
CA SER A 146 -10.76 25.32 2.29
C SER A 146 -11.31 24.48 1.11
N PRO A 147 -12.41 24.83 0.43
CA PRO A 147 -12.88 24.05 -0.73
C PRO A 147 -11.88 24.07 -1.91
N ALA A 148 -11.10 25.16 -2.04
CA ALA A 148 -10.09 25.26 -3.09
C ALA A 148 -8.88 24.37 -2.82
N LYS A 149 -8.34 24.38 -1.59
CA LYS A 149 -7.16 23.59 -1.21
C LYS A 149 -7.40 22.08 -1.30
N TYR A 150 -8.57 21.59 -0.90
CA TYR A 150 -8.90 20.17 -1.01
C TYR A 150 -9.37 19.80 -2.42
N GLY A 151 -9.90 20.77 -3.18
CA GLY A 151 -10.37 20.56 -4.54
C GLY A 151 -9.26 20.34 -5.57
N ILE A 152 -8.12 21.02 -5.40
CA ILE A 152 -6.99 21.03 -6.34
C ILE A 152 -6.13 19.75 -6.30
N VAL A 153 -6.17 18.98 -5.21
CA VAL A 153 -5.26 17.83 -5.00
C VAL A 153 -5.35 16.80 -6.12
N LYS A 154 -6.57 16.39 -6.50
CA LYS A 154 -6.80 15.41 -7.58
C LYS A 154 -6.22 15.88 -8.92
N GLU A 155 -6.32 17.18 -9.20
CA GLU A 155 -5.83 17.78 -10.45
C GLU A 155 -4.29 17.84 -10.52
N LEU A 156 -3.62 17.84 -9.36
CA LEU A 156 -2.15 17.85 -9.29
C LEU A 156 -1.54 16.45 -9.33
N VAL A 157 -2.18 15.46 -8.70
CA VAL A 157 -1.53 14.15 -8.47
C VAL A 157 -2.18 12.93 -9.15
N GLY A 158 -3.40 13.07 -9.69
CA GLY A 158 -4.18 11.94 -10.23
C GLY A 158 -4.77 11.04 -9.14
N SER A 159 -5.69 10.15 -9.53
CA SER A 159 -6.40 9.23 -8.63
C SER A 159 -5.47 8.23 -7.92
N ARG A 160 -4.43 7.73 -8.62
CA ARG A 160 -3.53 6.69 -8.08
C ARG A 160 -2.75 7.15 -6.84
N ARG A 161 -2.42 8.44 -6.78
CA ARG A 161 -1.60 9.04 -5.70
C ARG A 161 -2.42 9.82 -4.67
N MET A 162 -3.75 9.85 -4.79
CA MET A 162 -4.65 10.62 -3.91
C MET A 162 -4.47 10.30 -2.43
N GLY A 163 -4.31 9.03 -2.08
CA GLY A 163 -4.13 8.62 -0.69
C GLY A 163 -2.84 9.18 -0.07
N SER A 164 -1.70 9.04 -0.78
CA SER A 164 -0.42 9.61 -0.34
C SER A 164 -0.48 11.13 -0.25
N ALA A 165 -1.02 11.79 -1.28
CA ALA A 165 -1.12 13.23 -1.33
C ALA A 165 -1.99 13.79 -0.19
N SER A 166 -3.12 13.13 0.10
CA SER A 166 -3.99 13.51 1.22
C SER A 166 -3.29 13.32 2.56
N GLY A 167 -2.53 12.23 2.75
CA GLY A 167 -1.73 12.03 3.97
C GLY A 167 -0.67 13.10 4.18
N THR A 168 0.05 13.49 3.12
CA THR A 168 1.02 14.60 3.16
C THR A 168 0.35 15.94 3.46
N LEU A 169 -0.80 16.21 2.84
CA LEU A 169 -1.59 17.42 3.08
C LEU A 169 -1.99 17.53 4.56
N GLN A 170 -2.55 16.46 5.13
CA GLN A 170 -2.99 16.47 6.53
C GLN A 170 -1.80 16.55 7.49
N MET A 171 -0.74 15.77 7.26
CA MET A 171 0.48 15.83 8.07
C MET A 171 1.04 17.27 8.14
N THR A 172 1.24 17.91 6.99
CA THR A 172 1.81 19.26 6.93
C THR A 172 0.89 20.33 7.49
N ASN A 173 -0.43 20.15 7.37
CA ASN A 173 -1.42 21.01 8.03
C ASN A 173 -1.26 20.94 9.56
N PHE A 174 -1.14 19.75 10.14
CA PHE A 174 -0.91 19.60 11.59
C PHE A 174 0.46 20.09 12.05
N ILE A 175 1.51 19.94 11.24
CA ILE A 175 2.82 20.58 11.51
C ILE A 175 2.65 22.09 11.61
N GLY A 176 1.94 22.70 10.65
CA GLY A 176 1.64 24.13 10.68
C GLY A 176 0.89 24.55 11.93
N ILE A 177 -0.18 23.84 12.29
CA ILE A 177 -0.98 24.09 13.51
C ILE A 177 -0.09 24.07 14.76
N LEU A 178 0.67 22.99 14.97
CA LEU A 178 1.50 22.83 16.16
C LEU A 178 2.64 23.84 16.22
N ALA A 179 3.29 24.12 15.09
CA ALA A 179 4.33 25.14 15.01
C ALA A 179 3.76 26.52 15.32
N GLY A 180 2.57 26.86 14.81
CA GLY A 180 1.90 28.13 15.07
C GLY A 180 1.54 28.30 16.54
N MET A 181 0.91 27.29 17.14
CA MET A 181 0.54 27.32 18.56
C MET A 181 1.76 27.40 19.47
N GLY A 182 2.78 26.58 19.20
CA GLY A 182 4.01 26.53 20.00
C GLY A 182 4.81 27.82 19.89
N LEU A 183 5.11 28.29 18.67
CA LEU A 183 5.96 29.46 18.47
C LEU A 183 5.31 30.75 19.01
N ALA A 184 4.01 30.95 18.80
CA ALA A 184 3.32 32.12 19.35
C ALA A 184 3.37 32.13 20.89
N GLY A 185 2.98 31.01 21.51
CA GLY A 185 2.91 30.89 22.97
C GLY A 185 4.28 30.98 23.64
N PHE A 186 5.25 30.16 23.21
CA PHE A 186 6.58 30.11 23.82
C PHE A 186 7.36 31.40 23.62
N TRP A 187 7.32 31.99 22.42
CA TRP A 187 8.05 33.22 22.16
C TRP A 187 7.46 34.39 22.95
N PHE A 188 6.12 34.52 22.99
CA PHE A 188 5.46 35.57 23.76
C PHE A 188 5.77 35.44 25.24
N ALA A 189 5.59 34.23 25.81
CA ALA A 189 5.91 33.96 27.21
C ALA A 189 7.38 34.27 27.56
N ALA A 190 8.33 33.83 26.72
CA ALA A 190 9.75 34.09 26.94
C ALA A 190 10.09 35.59 26.90
N LYS A 191 9.42 36.38 26.06
CA LYS A 191 9.64 37.83 25.97
C LYS A 191 9.07 38.61 27.15
N ILE A 192 7.91 38.23 27.66
CA ILE A 192 7.30 38.90 28.82
C ILE A 192 7.83 38.39 30.17
N GLN A 193 8.58 37.27 30.19
CA GLN A 193 9.06 36.62 31.40
C GLN A 193 9.79 37.59 32.37
N PRO A 194 10.74 38.44 31.92
CA PRO A 194 11.43 39.36 32.83
C PRO A 194 10.48 40.35 33.51
N ALA A 195 9.50 40.88 32.77
CA ALA A 195 8.50 41.79 33.30
C ALA A 195 7.49 41.07 34.21
N THR A 196 7.18 39.81 33.90
CA THR A 196 6.33 38.95 34.74
C THR A 196 7.02 38.66 36.08
N ASP A 197 8.32 38.43 36.09
CA ASP A 197 9.09 38.17 37.31
C ASP A 197 9.24 39.43 38.17
N LEU A 198 9.29 40.63 37.57
CA LEU A 198 9.18 41.91 38.28
C LEU A 198 7.83 42.06 39.00
N VAL A 199 6.72 41.70 38.34
CA VAL A 199 5.38 41.72 38.96
C VAL A 199 5.31 40.71 40.10
N LYS A 200 5.82 39.48 39.92
CA LYS A 200 5.88 38.47 40.99
C LYS A 200 6.71 38.93 42.19
N LEU A 201 7.83 39.61 41.94
CA LEU A 201 8.65 40.18 43.01
C LEU A 201 7.86 41.27 43.75
N ALA A 202 7.16 42.15 43.03
CA ALA A 202 6.29 43.14 43.64
C ALA A 202 5.19 42.46 44.48
N ASP A 203 4.52 41.44 43.97
CA ASP A 203 3.51 40.66 44.70
C ASP A 203 4.09 39.99 45.96
N ALA A 204 5.30 39.41 45.88
CA ALA A 204 5.98 38.80 47.02
C ALA A 204 6.35 39.80 48.13
N MET A 205 6.51 41.08 47.79
CA MET A 205 6.75 42.16 48.76
C MET A 205 5.46 42.70 49.40
N GLN A 206 4.28 42.32 48.89
CA GLN A 206 2.99 42.82 49.39
C GLN A 206 2.76 42.58 50.90
N PRO A 207 3.13 41.42 51.50
CA PRO A 207 2.98 41.22 52.94
C PRO A 207 3.83 42.20 53.77
N LEU A 208 5.01 42.57 53.27
CA LEU A 208 5.91 43.52 53.92
C LEU A 208 5.39 44.97 53.80
N ALA A 209 4.71 45.27 52.69
CA ALA A 209 4.01 46.53 52.47
C ALA A 209 2.81 46.70 53.42
N ASN A 210 2.08 45.61 53.68
CA ASN A 210 0.94 45.61 54.61
C ASN A 210 1.35 45.77 56.08
N ALA A 211 2.59 45.42 56.44
CA ALA A 211 3.10 45.48 57.80
C ALA A 211 3.59 46.88 58.24
N HIS A 212 4.00 47.75 57.29
CA HIS A 212 4.54 49.07 57.61
C HIS A 212 3.97 50.17 56.68
N PRO A 213 3.37 51.25 57.21
CA PRO A 213 2.80 52.33 56.39
C PRO A 213 3.81 53.02 55.46
N SER A 214 5.10 53.04 55.85
CA SER A 214 6.19 53.63 55.07
C SER A 214 6.61 52.79 53.85
N THR A 215 6.33 51.48 53.83
CA THR A 215 6.65 50.59 52.71
C THR A 215 5.50 50.43 51.72
N ALA A 216 4.26 50.77 52.11
CA ALA A 216 3.08 50.69 51.26
C ALA A 216 3.14 51.60 50.02
N ALA A 217 3.54 52.88 50.17
CA ALA A 217 3.65 53.81 49.04
C ALA A 217 4.75 53.39 48.03
N LEU A 218 5.87 52.87 48.56
CA LEU A 218 6.94 52.31 47.74
C LEU A 218 6.49 51.06 46.99
N TRP A 219 5.75 50.17 47.66
CA TRP A 219 5.18 48.98 47.03
C TRP A 219 4.19 49.34 45.92
N HIS A 220 3.24 50.25 46.15
CA HIS A 220 2.29 50.68 45.12
C HIS A 220 3.00 51.26 43.89
N SER A 221 4.03 52.08 44.11
CA SER A 221 4.82 52.68 43.02
C SER A 221 5.62 51.62 42.26
N PHE A 222 6.25 50.68 42.97
CA PHE A 222 7.01 49.58 42.36
C PHE A 222 6.10 48.59 41.62
N HIS A 223 4.96 48.21 42.20
CA HIS A 223 3.97 47.35 41.56
C HIS A 223 3.36 48.03 40.32
N ALA A 224 3.02 49.33 40.39
CA ALA A 224 2.55 50.08 39.23
C ALA A 224 3.61 50.13 38.11
N PHE A 225 4.87 50.37 38.45
CA PHE A 225 5.99 50.31 37.50
C PHE A 225 6.13 48.91 36.87
N ALA A 226 6.11 47.85 37.68
CA ALA A 226 6.23 46.47 37.20
C ALA A 226 5.05 46.09 36.28
N ALA A 227 3.83 46.49 36.64
CA ALA A 227 2.63 46.28 35.83
C ALA A 227 2.68 47.06 34.51
N GLN A 228 3.14 48.32 34.54
CA GLN A 228 3.34 49.13 33.33
C GLN A 228 4.40 48.52 32.41
N GLN A 229 5.53 48.05 32.95
CA GLN A 229 6.55 47.34 32.18
C GLN A 229 6.00 46.07 31.52
N LEU A 230 5.23 45.25 32.26
CA LEU A 230 4.60 44.06 31.71
C LEU A 230 3.63 44.40 30.59
N HIS A 231 2.85 45.47 30.75
CA HIS A 231 1.97 45.98 29.73
C HIS A 231 2.76 46.37 28.47
N ASP A 232 3.73 47.29 28.58
CA ASP A 232 4.47 47.84 27.44
C ASP A 232 5.26 46.77 26.66
N VAL A 233 5.92 45.84 27.38
CA VAL A 233 6.63 44.71 26.76
C VAL A 233 5.64 43.79 26.02
N SER A 234 4.44 43.58 26.57
CA SER A 234 3.40 42.78 25.90
C SER A 234 2.92 43.42 24.60
N TRP A 235 2.69 44.74 24.58
CA TRP A 235 2.32 45.47 23.36
C TRP A 235 3.40 45.40 22.28
N HIS A 236 4.66 45.58 22.68
CA HIS A 236 5.78 45.46 21.76
C HIS A 236 5.93 44.03 21.22
N ALA A 237 5.82 43.01 22.08
CA ALA A 237 5.90 41.61 21.71
C ALA A 237 4.84 41.24 20.66
N VAL A 238 3.58 41.62 20.86
CA VAL A 238 2.51 41.39 19.88
C VAL A 238 2.82 42.06 18.54
N THR A 239 3.29 43.31 18.56
CA THR A 239 3.61 44.06 17.32
C THR A 239 4.65 43.33 16.49
N VAL A 240 5.74 42.87 17.11
CA VAL A 240 6.80 42.10 16.44
C VAL A 240 6.23 40.81 15.83
N LEU A 241 5.41 40.10 16.59
CA LEU A 241 4.81 38.86 16.11
C LEU A 241 3.82 39.06 14.96
N LEU A 242 3.04 40.14 14.96
CA LEU A 242 2.14 40.50 13.86
C LEU A 242 2.92 40.82 12.58
N TRP A 243 4.07 41.51 12.68
CA TRP A 243 4.96 41.73 11.52
C TRP A 243 5.52 40.43 10.96
N ILE A 244 5.95 39.50 11.83
CA ILE A 244 6.44 38.18 11.40
C ILE A 244 5.37 37.42 10.61
N VAL A 245 4.15 37.34 11.15
CA VAL A 245 3.03 36.65 10.50
C VAL A 245 2.63 37.33 9.19
N THR A 246 2.67 38.67 9.13
CA THR A 246 2.43 39.43 7.90
C THR A 246 3.47 39.10 6.83
N GLY A 247 4.75 39.01 7.20
CA GLY A 247 5.84 38.62 6.30
C GLY A 247 5.67 37.19 5.78
N ILE A 248 5.32 36.25 6.65
CA ILE A 248 4.99 34.86 6.28
C ILE A 248 3.81 34.84 5.29
N ALA A 249 2.78 35.66 5.52
CA ALA A 249 1.65 35.78 4.61
C ALA A 249 2.03 36.35 3.23
N GLY A 250 2.98 37.29 3.18
CA GLY A 250 3.58 37.75 1.92
C GLY A 250 4.26 36.63 1.14
N LEU A 251 5.01 35.75 1.83
CA LEU A 251 5.66 34.58 1.21
C LEU A 251 4.65 33.58 0.63
N GLN A 252 3.47 33.44 1.24
CA GLN A 252 2.41 32.57 0.73
C GLN A 252 1.88 33.03 -0.63
N ILE A 253 1.84 34.35 -0.89
CA ILE A 253 1.45 34.88 -2.20
C ILE A 253 2.43 34.39 -3.26
N VAL A 254 3.75 34.50 -3.00
CA VAL A 254 4.79 34.00 -3.91
C VAL A 254 4.64 32.49 -4.15
N GLY A 255 4.43 31.71 -3.09
CA GLY A 255 4.19 30.27 -3.20
C GLY A 255 2.94 29.95 -4.03
N SER A 256 1.87 30.73 -3.91
CA SER A 256 0.63 30.51 -4.67
C SER A 256 0.77 30.80 -6.16
N LEU A 257 1.69 31.67 -6.57
CA LEU A 257 2.02 31.93 -7.98
C LEU A 257 2.76 30.76 -8.64
N MET A 258 3.41 29.89 -7.85
CA MET A 258 4.10 28.70 -8.36
C MET A 258 3.16 27.51 -8.62
N ILE A 259 1.87 27.64 -8.25
CA ILE A 259 0.87 26.59 -8.45
C ILE A 259 0.34 26.68 -9.88
N LYS A 260 0.37 25.56 -10.60
CA LYS A 260 -0.20 25.44 -11.95
C LYS A 260 -1.66 25.88 -11.98
N LYS A 261 -2.05 26.55 -13.08
CA LYS A 261 -3.44 26.98 -13.29
C LYS A 261 -4.36 25.78 -13.51
N THR A 262 -5.45 25.74 -12.75
CA THR A 262 -6.48 24.72 -12.86
C THR A 262 -7.66 25.13 -13.75
N PRO A 263 -8.46 24.18 -14.25
CA PRO A 263 -9.67 24.48 -15.03
C PRO A 263 -10.66 25.38 -14.27
N SER A 264 -11.45 26.15 -15.02
CA SER A 264 -12.56 26.96 -14.51
C SER A 264 -13.88 26.53 -15.16
N HIS A 265 -14.98 26.53 -14.41
CA HIS A 265 -16.30 26.16 -14.89
C HIS A 265 -17.18 27.40 -15.06
N GLU A 266 -16.96 28.13 -16.16
CA GLU A 266 -17.63 29.42 -16.43
C GLU A 266 -19.15 29.31 -16.61
N ALA A 267 -19.65 28.11 -16.90
CA ALA A 267 -21.08 27.82 -17.04
C ALA A 267 -21.89 28.07 -15.75
N LEU A 268 -21.26 27.98 -14.57
CA LEU A 268 -21.92 28.21 -13.28
C LEU A 268 -22.10 29.71 -13.02
N LYS A 269 -23.28 30.27 -13.34
CA LYS A 269 -23.60 31.70 -13.13
C LYS A 269 -23.87 32.05 -11.66
N PHE A 270 -23.59 33.30 -11.28
CA PHE A 270 -24.00 33.83 -9.97
C PHE A 270 -25.51 34.06 -9.97
N HIS A 271 -26.19 33.65 -8.90
CA HIS A 271 -27.57 34.03 -8.62
C HIS A 271 -27.73 34.30 -7.12
N LYS A 272 -28.66 35.19 -6.75
CA LYS A 272 -28.85 35.62 -5.35
C LYS A 272 -29.19 34.45 -4.40
N GLY A 273 -29.78 33.37 -4.91
CA GLY A 273 -30.11 32.17 -4.14
C GLY A 273 -28.90 31.44 -3.52
N ILE A 274 -27.68 31.64 -4.04
CA ILE A 274 -26.46 30.95 -3.54
C ILE A 274 -26.28 31.16 -2.04
N TRP A 275 -26.57 32.36 -1.52
CA TRP A 275 -26.47 32.68 -0.09
C TRP A 275 -27.29 31.76 0.82
N THR A 276 -28.35 31.14 0.29
CA THR A 276 -29.29 30.29 1.04
C THR A 276 -29.16 28.80 0.68
N GLU A 277 -28.25 28.42 -0.21
CA GLU A 277 -28.15 27.06 -0.76
C GLU A 277 -27.46 26.01 0.12
N HIS A 278 -27.33 26.28 1.42
CA HIS A 278 -26.81 25.32 2.41
C HIS A 278 -27.49 23.95 2.28
N LEU A 279 -28.83 23.95 2.22
CA LEU A 279 -29.63 22.74 2.09
C LEU A 279 -29.48 22.07 0.72
N ALA A 280 -29.22 22.84 -0.34
CA ALA A 280 -29.04 22.29 -1.68
C ALA A 280 -27.70 21.54 -1.79
N HIS A 281 -26.61 22.12 -1.26
CA HIS A 281 -25.30 21.45 -1.22
C HIS A 281 -25.34 20.21 -0.32
N LEU A 282 -26.03 20.29 0.81
CA LEU A 282 -26.24 19.15 1.68
C LEU A 282 -27.06 18.07 0.97
N LYS A 283 -28.16 18.43 0.30
CA LYS A 283 -28.95 17.49 -0.50
C LYS A 283 -28.11 16.82 -1.60
N LEU A 284 -27.23 17.57 -2.27
CA LEU A 284 -26.30 17.03 -3.27
C LEU A 284 -25.38 15.98 -2.64
N LEU A 285 -24.73 16.29 -1.52
CA LEU A 285 -23.88 15.35 -0.78
C LEU A 285 -24.66 14.09 -0.36
N PHE A 286 -25.86 14.27 0.20
CA PHE A 286 -26.69 13.17 0.70
C PHE A 286 -27.35 12.33 -0.42
N SER A 287 -27.42 12.86 -1.64
CA SER A 287 -27.91 12.11 -2.81
C SER A 287 -26.93 11.01 -3.26
N GLN A 288 -25.64 11.16 -2.96
CA GLN A 288 -24.59 10.23 -3.36
C GLN A 288 -24.21 9.32 -2.18
N ARG A 289 -24.71 8.09 -2.17
CA ARG A 289 -24.59 7.16 -1.01
C ARG A 289 -23.14 6.96 -0.53
N SER A 290 -22.19 6.81 -1.45
CA SER A 290 -20.76 6.61 -1.12
C SER A 290 -20.14 7.83 -0.45
N ILE A 291 -20.38 9.02 -1.01
CA ILE A 291 -19.88 10.30 -0.48
C ILE A 291 -20.55 10.61 0.86
N LYS A 292 -21.88 10.41 0.98
CA LYS A 292 -22.61 10.58 2.24
C LYS A 292 -21.98 9.78 3.38
N LEU A 293 -21.69 8.49 3.16
CA LEU A 293 -21.13 7.62 4.20
C LEU A 293 -19.70 8.06 4.59
N ALA A 294 -18.88 8.46 3.62
CA ALA A 294 -17.54 8.96 3.88
C ALA A 294 -17.56 10.32 4.62
N ALA A 295 -18.45 11.22 4.22
CA ALA A 295 -18.67 12.51 4.87
C ALA A 295 -19.15 12.33 6.32
N LEU A 296 -20.10 11.42 6.58
CA LEU A 296 -20.52 11.08 7.95
C LEU A 296 -19.35 10.55 8.80
N GLY A 297 -18.46 9.76 8.21
CA GLY A 297 -17.23 9.33 8.88
C GLY A 297 -16.32 10.50 9.24
N VAL A 298 -16.09 11.42 8.31
CA VAL A 298 -15.29 12.64 8.56
C VAL A 298 -15.92 13.52 9.64
N THR A 299 -17.23 13.72 9.59
CA THR A 299 -17.97 14.47 10.62
C THR A 299 -17.91 13.77 11.98
N TYR A 300 -17.95 12.44 12.02
CA TYR A 300 -17.73 11.68 13.25
C TYR A 300 -16.34 11.94 13.86
N PHE A 301 -15.29 12.01 13.03
CA PHE A 301 -13.96 12.39 13.51
C PHE A 301 -13.95 13.78 14.14
N TRP A 302 -14.56 14.79 13.50
CA TRP A 302 -14.61 16.14 14.05
C TRP A 302 -15.48 16.25 15.30
N PHE A 303 -16.59 15.52 15.37
CA PHE A 303 -17.38 15.34 16.59
C PHE A 303 -16.48 14.80 17.72
N MET A 304 -15.75 13.71 17.46
CA MET A 304 -14.82 13.11 18.44
C MET A 304 -13.68 14.05 18.83
N SER A 305 -13.08 14.76 17.87
CA SER A 305 -11.97 15.68 18.14
C SER A 305 -12.41 16.87 18.99
N ASN A 306 -13.60 17.41 18.76
CA ASN A 306 -14.14 18.49 19.59
C ASN A 306 -14.50 18.00 21.00
N ALA A 307 -15.16 16.84 21.11
CA ALA A 307 -15.49 16.24 22.40
C ALA A 307 -14.22 15.98 23.22
N VAL A 308 -13.24 15.26 22.67
CA VAL A 308 -11.97 14.97 23.35
C VAL A 308 -11.24 16.26 23.69
N GLY A 309 -11.17 17.23 22.77
CA GLY A 309 -10.54 18.52 23.02
C GLY A 309 -11.12 19.24 24.24
N SER A 310 -12.45 19.29 24.36
CA SER A 310 -13.11 19.87 25.54
C SER A 310 -12.93 19.04 26.81
N ILE A 311 -12.97 17.70 26.71
CA ILE A 311 -12.72 16.80 27.85
C ILE A 311 -11.30 17.01 28.40
N LEU A 312 -10.30 17.25 27.54
CA LEU A 312 -8.92 17.52 27.98
C LEU A 312 -8.82 18.83 28.79
N VAL A 313 -9.63 19.85 28.45
CA VAL A 313 -9.70 21.07 29.26
C VAL A 313 -10.25 20.77 30.65
N THR A 314 -11.33 19.98 30.74
CA THR A 314 -11.88 19.54 32.03
C THR A 314 -10.87 18.69 32.80
N LEU A 315 -10.20 17.76 32.13
CA LEU A 315 -9.21 16.87 32.75
C LEU A 315 -8.03 17.64 33.35
N ALA A 316 -7.50 18.64 32.64
CA ALA A 316 -6.41 19.48 33.14
C ALA A 316 -6.79 20.16 34.48
N ASN A 317 -8.03 20.68 34.58
CA ASN A 317 -8.55 21.28 35.80
C ASN A 317 -8.79 20.26 36.92
N GLU A 318 -9.24 19.03 36.60
CA GLU A 318 -9.45 17.97 37.59
C GLU A 318 -8.14 17.40 38.16
N LEU A 319 -7.09 17.29 37.33
CA LEU A 319 -5.78 16.77 37.76
C LEU A 319 -5.01 17.75 38.64
N HIS A 320 -5.19 19.06 38.43
CA HIS A 320 -4.47 20.11 39.15
C HIS A 320 -5.42 21.21 39.69
N PRO A 321 -6.36 20.89 40.59
CA PRO A 321 -7.39 21.85 41.01
C PRO A 321 -6.85 23.11 41.71
N SER A 322 -5.66 23.00 42.32
CA SER A 322 -5.03 24.06 43.10
C SER A 322 -3.71 24.59 42.50
N ASP A 323 -3.31 24.11 41.32
CA ASP A 323 -2.07 24.54 40.66
C ASP A 323 -2.35 25.07 39.23
N PRO A 324 -2.64 26.38 39.10
CA PRO A 324 -2.92 27.00 37.81
C PRO A 324 -1.76 26.89 36.80
N ALA A 325 -0.51 26.80 37.28
CA ALA A 325 0.65 26.66 36.40
C ALA A 325 0.72 25.24 35.80
N ALA A 326 0.40 24.22 36.59
CA ALA A 326 0.26 22.86 36.09
C ALA A 326 -0.94 22.73 35.13
N VAL A 327 -2.10 23.33 35.43
CA VAL A 327 -3.25 23.36 34.50
C VAL A 327 -2.85 23.96 33.15
N SER A 328 -2.18 25.12 33.15
CA SER A 328 -1.71 25.78 31.93
C SER A 328 -0.74 24.93 31.11
N ARG A 329 0.16 24.19 31.79
CA ARG A 329 1.05 23.23 31.15
C ARG A 329 0.27 22.10 30.47
N GLU A 330 -0.69 21.49 31.16
CA GLU A 330 -1.50 20.39 30.61
C GLU A 330 -2.38 20.83 29.43
N LEU A 331 -2.96 22.04 29.50
CA LEU A 331 -3.73 22.66 28.40
C LEU A 331 -2.90 22.85 27.13
N SER A 332 -1.56 22.88 27.25
CA SER A 332 -0.64 22.96 26.12
C SER A 332 -0.13 21.58 25.69
N MET A 333 0.29 20.75 26.64
CA MET A 333 0.94 19.46 26.36
C MET A 333 -0.04 18.41 25.85
N MET A 334 -1.24 18.28 26.44
CA MET A 334 -2.20 17.25 26.03
C MET A 334 -2.69 17.43 24.58
N PRO A 335 -3.12 18.63 24.12
CA PRO A 335 -3.47 18.84 22.73
C PRO A 335 -2.27 18.73 21.78
N ALA A 336 -1.07 19.09 22.22
CA ALA A 336 0.14 18.92 21.42
C ALA A 336 0.45 17.42 21.19
N SER A 337 0.36 16.57 22.23
CA SER A 337 0.50 15.12 22.11
C SER A 337 -0.53 14.54 21.14
N LEU A 338 -1.79 14.97 21.23
CA LEU A 338 -2.84 14.59 20.30
C LEU A 338 -2.48 14.99 18.86
N GLY A 339 -2.03 16.22 18.64
CA GLY A 339 -1.61 16.72 17.33
C GLY A 339 -0.43 15.95 16.71
N VAL A 340 0.57 15.60 17.52
CA VAL A 340 1.70 14.74 17.09
C VAL A 340 1.18 13.37 16.67
N GLY A 341 0.23 12.81 17.42
CA GLY A 341 -0.48 11.60 17.03
C GLY A 341 -1.13 11.74 15.65
N ILE A 342 -1.93 12.80 15.43
CA ILE A 342 -2.64 13.00 14.15
C ILE A 342 -1.66 13.12 12.97
N MET A 343 -0.52 13.77 13.18
CA MET A 343 0.56 13.82 12.19
C MET A 343 1.07 12.41 11.83
N LEU A 344 1.42 11.59 12.82
CA LEU A 344 1.90 10.21 12.62
C LEU A 344 0.84 9.33 11.95
N GLY A 345 -0.42 9.47 12.35
CA GLY A 345 -1.56 8.77 11.75
C GLY A 345 -1.76 9.13 10.28
N SER A 346 -1.60 10.41 9.94
CA SER A 346 -1.70 10.91 8.56
C SER A 346 -0.57 10.39 7.67
N VAL A 347 0.67 10.30 8.22
CA VAL A 347 1.81 9.67 7.54
C VAL A 347 1.53 8.19 7.28
N LEU A 348 1.09 7.46 8.32
CA LEU A 348 0.75 6.04 8.20
C LEU A 348 -0.30 5.83 7.10
N ALA A 349 -1.38 6.60 7.12
CA ALA A 349 -2.41 6.52 6.08
C ALA A 349 -1.87 6.86 4.68
N GLY A 350 -1.00 7.87 4.56
CA GLY A 350 -0.35 8.21 3.30
C GLY A 350 0.53 7.07 2.75
N VAL A 351 1.29 6.39 3.61
CA VAL A 351 2.13 5.25 3.24
C VAL A 351 1.29 4.04 2.84
N VAL A 352 0.27 3.71 3.64
CA VAL A 352 -0.66 2.60 3.35
C VAL A 352 -1.43 2.85 2.06
N CYS A 353 -1.88 4.10 1.84
CA CYS A 353 -2.65 4.49 0.67
C CYS A 353 -1.78 4.99 -0.51
N ARG A 354 -0.50 4.60 -0.58
CA ARG A 354 0.45 5.12 -1.58
C ARG A 354 0.08 4.80 -3.03
N ARG A 355 -0.50 3.62 -3.27
CA ARG A 355 -0.86 3.14 -4.62
C ARG A 355 -2.36 3.17 -4.91
N ARG A 356 -3.18 3.11 -3.86
CA ARG A 356 -4.64 3.10 -3.92
C ARG A 356 -5.21 3.55 -2.59
N ILE A 357 -6.45 4.05 -2.58
CA ILE A 357 -7.14 4.45 -1.35
C ILE A 357 -7.62 3.19 -0.59
N GLU A 358 -6.97 2.89 0.54
CA GLU A 358 -7.26 1.71 1.35
C GLU A 358 -8.27 2.02 2.47
N LEU A 359 -9.56 2.02 2.13
CA LEU A 359 -10.64 2.24 3.10
C LEU A 359 -10.70 1.20 4.23
N GLY A 360 -9.99 0.07 4.10
CA GLY A 360 -9.85 -0.92 5.17
C GLY A 360 -9.11 -0.39 6.40
N LEU A 361 -8.31 0.67 6.24
CA LEU A 361 -7.63 1.33 7.36
C LEU A 361 -8.62 1.99 8.33
N VAL A 362 -9.74 2.52 7.81
CA VAL A 362 -10.73 3.28 8.61
C VAL A 362 -11.31 2.46 9.79
N PRO A 363 -11.88 1.25 9.59
CA PRO A 363 -12.36 0.45 10.72
C PRO A 363 -11.23 0.02 11.67
N LEU A 364 -10.04 -0.31 11.14
CA LEU A 364 -8.89 -0.66 11.97
C LEU A 364 -8.48 0.51 12.89
N SER A 365 -8.44 1.72 12.34
CA SER A 365 -8.22 2.96 13.09
C SER A 365 -9.33 3.22 14.10
N GLY A 366 -10.59 2.88 13.78
CA GLY A 366 -11.70 2.98 14.74
C GLY A 366 -11.52 2.08 15.97
N TYR A 367 -11.11 0.83 15.78
CA TYR A 367 -10.79 -0.07 16.90
C TYR A 367 -9.58 0.42 17.70
N PHE A 368 -8.55 0.91 17.02
CA PHE A 368 -7.37 1.49 17.68
C PHE A 368 -7.73 2.75 18.48
N LEU A 369 -8.58 3.62 17.93
CA LEU A 369 -9.09 4.81 18.60
C LEU A 369 -9.85 4.45 19.89
N ALA A 370 -10.73 3.44 19.83
CA ALA A 370 -11.46 2.97 21.00
C ALA A 370 -10.51 2.42 22.09
N ALA A 371 -9.48 1.66 21.70
CA ALA A 371 -8.49 1.14 22.63
C ALA A 371 -7.65 2.27 23.28
N SER A 372 -7.21 3.26 22.49
CA SER A 372 -6.47 4.41 23.02
C SER A 372 -7.33 5.31 23.92
N LEU A 373 -8.61 5.51 23.58
CA LEU A 373 -9.56 6.22 24.44
C LEU A 373 -9.80 5.49 25.75
N PHE A 374 -9.97 4.16 25.70
CA PHE A 374 -10.08 3.33 26.89
C PHE A 374 -8.86 3.51 27.80
N TRP A 375 -7.64 3.41 27.23
CA TRP A 375 -6.41 3.66 27.97
C TRP A 375 -6.40 5.06 28.59
N SER A 376 -6.70 6.11 27.82
CA SER A 376 -6.71 7.49 28.33
C SER A 376 -7.69 7.71 29.48
N GLY A 377 -8.81 6.98 29.51
CA GLY A 377 -9.80 7.04 30.59
C GLY A 377 -9.40 6.26 31.84
N ILE A 378 -8.72 5.11 31.72
CA ILE A 378 -8.32 4.30 32.90
C ILE A 378 -7.00 4.74 33.54
N GLN A 379 -6.14 5.44 32.80
CA GLN A 379 -4.83 5.91 33.28
C GLN A 379 -4.62 7.38 32.85
N PRO A 380 -5.38 8.34 33.43
CA PRO A 380 -5.32 9.74 33.04
C PRO A 380 -4.11 10.50 33.63
N VAL A 381 -3.08 9.78 34.09
CA VAL A 381 -1.93 10.35 34.82
C VAL A 381 -0.65 10.34 33.98
N HIS A 382 0.28 11.22 34.35
CA HIS A 382 1.59 11.36 33.71
C HIS A 382 2.48 10.10 33.91
N PRO A 383 3.27 9.66 32.90
CA PRO A 383 3.34 10.13 31.51
C PRO A 383 2.37 9.40 30.56
N PHE A 384 1.61 8.43 31.08
CA PHE A 384 0.81 7.50 30.28
C PHE A 384 -0.29 8.20 29.47
N ILE A 385 -0.87 9.27 30.01
CA ILE A 385 -1.88 10.07 29.30
C ILE A 385 -1.35 10.62 27.97
N TYR A 386 -0.10 11.10 27.91
CA TYR A 386 0.46 11.64 26.66
C TYR A 386 0.65 10.55 25.60
N ILE A 387 1.12 9.36 26.00
CA ILE A 387 1.28 8.22 25.08
C ILE A 387 -0.10 7.79 24.57
N ALA A 388 -1.09 7.69 25.45
CA ALA A 388 -2.45 7.35 25.07
C ALA A 388 -3.03 8.40 24.10
N LEU A 389 -2.80 9.70 24.34
CA LEU A 389 -3.26 10.78 23.45
C LEU A 389 -2.54 10.81 22.11
N VAL A 390 -1.25 10.47 22.05
CA VAL A 390 -0.57 10.20 20.77
C VAL A 390 -1.27 9.06 20.03
N GLY A 391 -1.67 8.00 20.74
CA GLY A 391 -2.47 6.90 20.18
C GLY A 391 -3.83 7.35 19.65
N VAL A 392 -4.59 8.13 20.43
CA VAL A 392 -5.88 8.73 20.02
C VAL A 392 -5.69 9.57 18.75
N GLY A 393 -4.67 10.43 18.72
CA GLY A 393 -4.35 11.25 17.57
C GLY A 393 -3.97 10.42 16.35
N MET A 394 -3.12 9.42 16.51
CA MET A 394 -2.66 8.53 15.44
C MET A 394 -3.82 7.74 14.83
N ALA A 395 -4.72 7.24 15.66
CA ALA A 395 -5.95 6.62 15.21
C ALA A 395 -6.83 7.61 14.43
N GLY A 396 -7.00 8.84 14.94
CA GLY A 396 -7.75 9.90 14.28
C GLY A 396 -7.22 10.28 12.90
N GLY A 397 -5.91 10.53 12.79
CA GLY A 397 -5.25 10.86 11.51
C GLY A 397 -5.36 9.73 10.49
N ALA A 398 -5.18 8.49 10.94
CA ALA A 398 -5.30 7.30 10.09
C ALA A 398 -6.76 7.01 9.67
N PHE A 399 -7.73 7.44 10.46
CA PHE A 399 -9.16 7.34 10.18
C PHE A 399 -9.63 8.38 9.15
N MET A 400 -9.29 9.66 9.34
CA MET A 400 -9.81 10.74 8.50
C MET A 400 -9.16 10.81 7.11
N THR A 401 -7.87 10.47 7.01
CA THR A 401 -7.09 10.67 5.78
C THR A 401 -7.62 9.86 4.58
N PRO A 402 -7.91 8.55 4.70
CA PRO A 402 -8.47 7.78 3.59
C PRO A 402 -9.88 8.23 3.19
N LEU A 403 -10.68 8.73 4.15
CA LEU A 403 -12.03 9.23 3.88
C LEU A 403 -11.99 10.54 3.08
N TYR A 404 -11.12 11.48 3.45
CA TYR A 404 -10.90 12.71 2.68
C TYR A 404 -10.39 12.40 1.27
N ALA A 405 -9.39 11.52 1.14
CA ALA A 405 -8.89 11.07 -0.16
C ALA A 405 -10.00 10.48 -1.02
N PHE A 406 -10.86 9.65 -0.42
CA PHE A 406 -11.98 9.01 -1.11
C PHE A 406 -13.03 10.01 -1.61
N VAL A 407 -13.43 10.99 -0.78
CA VAL A 407 -14.39 12.01 -1.23
C VAL A 407 -13.79 12.85 -2.36
N GLN A 408 -12.55 13.31 -2.21
CA GLN A 408 -11.88 14.12 -3.23
C GLN A 408 -11.73 13.37 -4.56
N ASP A 409 -11.44 12.07 -4.51
CA ASP A 409 -11.30 11.21 -5.69
C ASP A 409 -12.65 10.99 -6.40
N ARG A 410 -13.73 10.78 -5.65
CA ARG A 410 -15.05 10.41 -6.18
C ARG A 410 -15.93 11.59 -6.61
N CYS A 411 -15.65 12.79 -6.13
CA CYS A 411 -16.41 13.97 -6.54
C CYS A 411 -16.11 14.38 -7.97
N LYS A 412 -17.17 14.66 -8.74
CA LYS A 412 -17.05 15.27 -10.06
C LYS A 412 -16.38 16.65 -9.97
N PRO A 413 -15.58 17.06 -10.98
CA PRO A 413 -14.84 18.33 -10.93
C PRO A 413 -15.69 19.58 -10.68
N ASP A 414 -16.92 19.61 -11.20
CA ASP A 414 -17.87 20.74 -11.14
C ASP A 414 -18.77 20.75 -9.89
N GLU A 415 -18.72 19.70 -9.08
CA GLU A 415 -19.48 19.56 -7.82
C GLU A 415 -18.56 19.50 -6.58
N ARG A 416 -17.24 19.33 -6.77
CA ARG A 416 -16.28 19.00 -5.70
C ARG A 416 -16.22 20.07 -4.62
N GLY A 417 -16.15 21.36 -4.97
CA GLY A 417 -16.10 22.47 -4.04
C GLY A 417 -17.38 22.60 -3.22
N ARG A 418 -18.54 22.43 -3.86
CA ARG A 418 -19.84 22.41 -3.16
C ARG A 418 -19.94 21.24 -2.19
N ILE A 419 -19.53 20.03 -2.57
CA ILE A 419 -19.51 18.87 -1.67
C ILE A 419 -18.55 19.08 -0.49
N LEU A 420 -17.33 19.57 -0.74
CA LEU A 420 -16.36 19.88 0.32
C LEU A 420 -16.86 20.98 1.27
N SER A 421 -17.56 22.00 0.75
CA SER A 421 -18.18 23.03 1.58
C SER A 421 -19.31 22.49 2.46
N ALA A 422 -20.14 21.58 1.93
CA ALA A 422 -21.19 20.90 2.70
C ALA A 422 -20.61 20.01 3.79
N MET A 423 -19.48 19.35 3.52
CA MET A 423 -18.75 18.60 4.55
C MET A 423 -18.26 19.51 5.67
N ASN A 424 -17.63 20.65 5.36
CA ASN A 424 -17.19 21.59 6.39
C ASN A 424 -18.36 22.06 7.27
N LEU A 425 -19.53 22.31 6.67
CA LEU A 425 -20.75 22.65 7.42
C LEU A 425 -21.17 21.50 8.37
N MET A 426 -21.18 20.26 7.88
CA MET A 426 -21.46 19.09 8.72
C MET A 426 -20.46 18.95 9.87
N ASP A 427 -19.17 19.18 9.60
CA ASP A 427 -18.09 19.08 10.58
C ASP A 427 -18.26 20.13 11.70
N CYS A 428 -18.62 21.37 11.36
CA CYS A 428 -18.98 22.40 12.34
C CYS A 428 -20.19 22.01 13.18
N ILE A 429 -21.25 21.50 12.57
CA ILE A 429 -22.45 21.01 13.27
C ILE A 429 -22.07 19.86 14.21
N GLY A 430 -21.25 18.91 13.75
CA GLY A 430 -20.73 17.81 14.56
C GLY A 430 -19.98 18.29 15.79
N GLY A 431 -19.12 19.30 15.65
CA GLY A 431 -18.41 19.93 16.77
C GLY A 431 -19.34 20.61 17.77
N ILE A 432 -20.36 21.34 17.29
CA ILE A 432 -21.37 21.98 18.14
C ILE A 432 -22.16 20.92 18.94
N VAL A 433 -22.60 19.85 18.27
CA VAL A 433 -23.32 18.74 18.89
C VAL A 433 -22.45 18.04 19.94
N ALA A 434 -21.17 17.81 19.65
CA ALA A 434 -20.21 17.25 20.61
C ALA A 434 -20.12 18.07 21.90
N ASN A 435 -19.94 19.39 21.77
CA ASN A 435 -19.69 20.22 22.95
C ASN A 435 -20.97 20.59 23.71
N ILE A 436 -22.06 20.92 23.01
CA ILE A 436 -23.31 21.38 23.64
C ILE A 436 -24.15 20.21 24.15
N ILE A 437 -24.32 19.14 23.37
CA ILE A 437 -25.23 18.06 23.74
C ILE A 437 -24.49 17.05 24.61
N LEU A 438 -23.32 16.59 24.17
CA LEU A 438 -22.60 15.51 24.85
C LEU A 438 -21.75 16.02 26.03
N VAL A 439 -20.75 16.87 25.79
CA VAL A 439 -19.82 17.30 26.86
C VAL A 439 -20.53 18.13 27.92
N LYS A 440 -21.25 19.20 27.52
CA LYS A 440 -22.01 20.02 28.48
C LYS A 440 -23.10 19.21 29.19
N GLY A 441 -23.74 18.26 28.50
CA GLY A 441 -24.66 17.31 29.12
C GLY A 441 -23.99 16.51 30.25
N MET A 442 -22.84 15.89 29.98
CA MET A 442 -22.07 15.15 30.99
C MET A 442 -21.62 16.05 32.16
N LEU A 443 -21.24 17.30 31.89
CA LEU A 443 -20.90 18.28 32.93
C LEU A 443 -22.11 18.64 33.82
N LEU A 444 -23.32 18.74 33.27
CA LEU A 444 -24.55 18.95 34.06
C LEU A 444 -24.81 17.79 35.04
N PHE A 445 -24.45 16.56 34.67
CA PHE A 445 -24.51 15.38 35.54
C PHE A 445 -23.24 15.18 36.39
N LYS A 446 -22.31 16.15 36.40
CA LYS A 446 -21.05 16.09 37.17
C LYS A 446 -20.20 14.85 36.88
N VAL A 447 -20.23 14.35 35.64
CA VAL A 447 -19.41 13.21 35.21
C VAL A 447 -17.95 13.65 35.11
N SER A 448 -17.02 12.93 35.75
CA SER A 448 -15.58 13.25 35.72
C SER A 448 -14.97 13.04 34.34
N ALA A 449 -13.93 13.80 34.01
CA ALA A 449 -13.28 13.75 32.69
C ALA A 449 -12.79 12.35 32.27
N PRO A 450 -12.20 11.51 33.15
CA PRO A 450 -11.84 10.13 32.80
C PRO A 450 -13.06 9.29 32.38
N VAL A 451 -14.20 9.45 33.05
CA VAL A 451 -15.44 8.76 32.69
C VAL A 451 -16.00 9.30 31.37
N GLN A 452 -15.88 10.61 31.11
CA GLN A 452 -16.27 11.19 29.82
C GLN A 452 -15.46 10.55 28.66
N LEU A 453 -14.15 10.32 28.84
CA LEU A 453 -13.32 9.58 27.87
C LEU A 453 -13.79 8.13 27.68
N LEU A 454 -14.18 7.45 28.77
CA LEU A 454 -14.71 6.07 28.70
C LEU A 454 -16.06 5.99 27.98
N VAL A 455 -16.94 7.00 28.13
CA VAL A 455 -18.21 7.09 27.37
C VAL A 455 -17.97 7.17 25.86
N MET A 456 -16.81 7.68 25.43
CA MET A 456 -16.46 7.75 24.01
C MET A 456 -16.12 6.39 23.41
N VAL A 457 -15.69 5.43 24.24
CA VAL A 457 -15.30 4.07 23.80
C VAL A 457 -16.46 3.31 23.15
N PRO A 458 -17.64 3.14 23.77
CA PRO A 458 -18.76 2.43 23.12
C PRO A 458 -19.28 3.16 21.87
N LEU A 459 -19.26 4.50 21.84
CA LEU A 459 -19.60 5.28 20.63
C LEU A 459 -18.63 4.94 19.48
N THR A 460 -17.33 4.92 19.78
CA THR A 460 -16.27 4.59 18.81
C THR A 460 -16.32 3.15 18.36
N LEU A 461 -16.54 2.20 19.28
CA LEU A 461 -16.73 0.80 18.94
C LEU A 461 -17.97 0.58 18.08
N GLY A 462 -19.08 1.26 18.40
CA GLY A 462 -20.30 1.22 17.59
C GLY A 462 -20.06 1.68 16.16
N ALA A 463 -19.38 2.83 15.99
CA ALA A 463 -18.97 3.34 14.68
C ALA A 463 -18.02 2.37 13.95
N ALA A 464 -16.99 1.86 14.63
CA ALA A 464 -16.02 0.92 14.06
C ALA A 464 -16.70 -0.38 13.61
N ILE A 465 -17.60 -0.96 14.43
CA ILE A 465 -18.38 -2.15 14.08
C ILE A 465 -19.30 -1.89 12.89
N PHE A 466 -19.98 -0.73 12.86
CA PHE A 466 -20.80 -0.32 11.73
C PHE A 466 -19.97 -0.23 10.43
N ILE A 467 -18.80 0.42 10.48
CA ILE A 467 -17.89 0.55 9.33
C ILE A 467 -17.33 -0.82 8.93
N THR A 468 -16.99 -1.70 9.87
CA THR A 468 -16.55 -3.07 9.59
C THR A 468 -17.63 -3.88 8.87
N ARG A 469 -18.91 -3.74 9.27
CA ARG A 469 -20.04 -4.37 8.57
C ARG A 469 -20.27 -3.76 7.19
N LEU A 470 -19.95 -2.49 7.01
CA LEU A 470 -20.02 -1.81 5.71
C LEU A 470 -18.89 -2.23 4.77
N LEU A 471 -17.66 -2.38 5.29
CA LEU A 471 -16.43 -2.62 4.52
C LEU A 471 -15.65 -3.89 4.91
N PRO A 472 -16.31 -5.07 5.09
CA PRO A 472 -15.65 -6.27 5.64
C PRO A 472 -14.51 -6.75 4.74
N ARG A 473 -14.69 -6.67 3.43
CA ARG A 473 -13.69 -7.06 2.44
C ARG A 473 -12.46 -6.17 2.47
N ARG A 474 -12.64 -4.86 2.60
CA ARG A 474 -11.52 -3.89 2.60
C ARG A 474 -10.69 -4.05 3.87
N LEU A 475 -11.33 -4.26 5.03
CA LEU A 475 -10.64 -4.59 6.28
C LEU A 475 -9.81 -5.87 6.15
N LEU A 476 -10.39 -6.93 5.56
CA LEU A 476 -9.68 -8.19 5.42
C LEU A 476 -8.47 -8.07 4.47
N ILE A 477 -8.62 -7.36 3.35
CA ILE A 477 -7.51 -7.14 2.41
C ILE A 477 -6.35 -6.40 3.09
N ILE A 478 -6.61 -5.33 3.86
CA ILE A 478 -5.51 -4.61 4.53
C ILE A 478 -4.82 -5.47 5.59
N VAL A 479 -5.57 -6.27 6.34
CA VAL A 479 -5.02 -7.19 7.35
C VAL A 479 -4.17 -8.27 6.68
N VAL A 480 -4.71 -8.95 5.66
CA VAL A 480 -4.01 -10.01 4.92
C VAL A 480 -2.79 -9.45 4.20
N ASN A 481 -2.89 -8.28 3.57
CA ASN A 481 -1.75 -7.61 2.94
C ASN A 481 -0.66 -7.25 3.96
N GLY A 482 -1.05 -6.79 5.16
CA GLY A 482 -0.12 -6.56 6.26
C GLY A 482 0.64 -7.82 6.66
N ILE A 483 -0.08 -8.93 6.87
CA ILE A 483 0.50 -10.24 7.19
C ILE A 483 1.43 -10.69 6.06
N VAL A 484 0.95 -10.70 4.82
CA VAL A 484 1.73 -11.16 3.66
C VAL A 484 2.99 -10.32 3.50
N ARG A 485 2.94 -8.99 3.63
CA ARG A 485 4.14 -8.14 3.50
C ARG A 485 5.17 -8.34 4.62
N THR A 486 4.76 -8.83 5.78
CA THR A 486 5.68 -9.21 6.87
C THR A 486 6.48 -10.47 6.54
N PHE A 487 5.84 -11.46 5.91
CA PHE A 487 6.48 -12.76 5.62
C PHE A 487 6.99 -12.91 4.17
N TYR A 488 6.46 -12.11 3.25
CA TYR A 488 6.70 -12.18 1.81
C TYR A 488 7.01 -10.81 1.23
N ARG A 489 8.02 -10.76 0.36
CA ARG A 489 8.33 -9.63 -0.49
C ARG A 489 7.67 -9.83 -1.85
N LEU A 490 6.38 -9.47 -1.92
CA LEU A 490 5.58 -9.54 -3.13
C LEU A 490 5.97 -8.41 -4.11
N ARG A 491 6.36 -8.78 -5.33
CA ARG A 491 6.61 -7.87 -6.44
C ARG A 491 5.69 -8.21 -7.60
N THR A 492 5.17 -7.17 -8.23
CA THR A 492 4.26 -7.29 -9.36
C THR A 492 4.94 -6.70 -10.59
N HIS A 493 4.91 -7.45 -11.69
CA HIS A 493 5.50 -7.11 -12.97
C HIS A 493 4.42 -7.07 -14.04
N HIS A 494 4.43 -6.00 -14.84
CA HIS A 494 3.50 -5.79 -15.94
C HIS A 494 2.02 -5.71 -15.56
N GLU A 495 1.71 -5.27 -14.34
CA GLU A 495 0.33 -5.09 -13.86
C GLU A 495 -0.51 -4.20 -14.79
N GLU A 496 0.13 -3.25 -15.48
CA GLU A 496 -0.49 -2.34 -16.45
C GLU A 496 -1.10 -3.05 -17.67
N ARG A 497 -0.68 -4.29 -17.97
CA ARG A 497 -1.25 -5.08 -19.08
C ARG A 497 -2.65 -5.62 -18.75
N MET A 498 -3.01 -5.68 -17.47
CA MET A 498 -4.30 -6.21 -17.05
C MET A 498 -5.44 -5.29 -17.52
N PRO A 499 -6.43 -5.78 -18.29
CA PRO A 499 -7.56 -4.97 -18.72
C PRO A 499 -8.33 -4.38 -17.52
N LYS A 500 -8.46 -3.05 -17.48
CA LYS A 500 -9.07 -2.30 -16.36
C LYS A 500 -10.55 -2.64 -16.14
N ASP A 501 -11.28 -2.92 -17.23
CA ASP A 501 -12.71 -3.23 -17.23
C ASP A 501 -13.03 -4.39 -18.17
N GLY A 502 -14.28 -4.85 -18.14
CA GLY A 502 -14.77 -5.92 -19.02
C GLY A 502 -14.44 -7.35 -18.53
N PRO A 503 -15.03 -8.37 -19.15
CA PRO A 503 -14.87 -9.76 -18.75
C PRO A 503 -13.44 -10.27 -18.96
N LEU A 504 -12.82 -10.81 -17.90
CA LEU A 504 -11.42 -11.21 -17.92
C LEU A 504 -11.24 -12.60 -17.31
N LEU A 505 -10.65 -13.53 -18.05
CA LEU A 505 -10.27 -14.85 -17.57
C LEU A 505 -8.77 -14.87 -17.30
N VAL A 506 -8.37 -14.95 -16.04
CA VAL A 506 -6.97 -14.97 -15.61
C VAL A 506 -6.52 -16.42 -15.45
N LEU A 507 -5.46 -16.81 -16.14
CA LEU A 507 -4.93 -18.17 -16.16
C LEU A 507 -3.52 -18.20 -15.55
N PRO A 508 -3.40 -18.28 -14.21
CA PRO A 508 -2.12 -18.44 -13.53
C PRO A 508 -1.61 -19.88 -13.54
N ASN A 509 -0.29 -20.09 -13.45
CA ASN A 509 0.26 -21.38 -13.04
C ASN A 509 -0.09 -21.70 -11.56
N HIS A 510 -0.05 -22.99 -11.19
CA HIS A 510 -0.47 -23.48 -9.89
C HIS A 510 0.67 -24.10 -9.07
N VAL A 511 1.28 -23.28 -8.20
CA VAL A 511 2.52 -23.61 -7.48
C VAL A 511 2.28 -23.86 -6.00
N SER A 512 1.36 -23.12 -5.38
CA SER A 512 1.16 -23.12 -3.93
C SER A 512 -0.29 -22.84 -3.51
N TYR A 513 -0.68 -23.29 -2.31
CA TYR A 513 -1.96 -22.86 -1.71
C TYR A 513 -2.05 -21.34 -1.48
N ALA A 514 -0.92 -20.63 -1.46
CA ALA A 514 -0.89 -19.18 -1.34
C ALA A 514 -1.21 -18.44 -2.66
N ASP A 515 -1.27 -19.15 -3.79
CA ASP A 515 -1.40 -18.57 -5.14
C ASP A 515 -2.56 -17.57 -5.25
N ALA A 516 -3.74 -17.94 -4.75
CA ALA A 516 -4.93 -17.09 -4.84
C ALA A 516 -4.76 -15.78 -4.03
N ILE A 517 -4.10 -15.85 -2.88
CA ILE A 517 -3.84 -14.67 -2.05
C ILE A 517 -2.80 -13.77 -2.73
N MET A 518 -1.72 -14.35 -3.25
CA MET A 518 -0.64 -13.59 -3.91
C MET A 518 -1.15 -12.88 -5.18
N LEU A 519 -1.92 -13.57 -6.01
CA LEU A 519 -2.54 -12.97 -7.19
C LEU A 519 -3.59 -11.91 -6.80
N GLY A 520 -4.45 -12.21 -5.82
CA GLY A 520 -5.48 -11.27 -5.37
C GLY A 520 -4.93 -9.98 -4.76
N LEU A 521 -3.77 -10.03 -4.09
CA LEU A 521 -3.08 -8.85 -3.57
C LEU A 521 -2.30 -8.07 -4.64
N SER A 522 -1.95 -8.73 -5.75
CA SER A 522 -1.16 -8.18 -6.86
C SER A 522 -2.01 -7.59 -7.99
N SER A 523 -3.33 -7.61 -7.86
CA SER A 523 -4.27 -7.13 -8.88
C SER A 523 -5.05 -5.91 -8.40
N GLU A 524 -5.18 -4.89 -9.25
CA GLU A 524 -6.08 -3.74 -9.02
C GLU A 524 -7.56 -4.13 -9.12
N ARG A 525 -7.88 -5.14 -9.95
CA ARG A 525 -9.24 -5.68 -10.08
C ARG A 525 -9.53 -6.74 -9.03
N MET A 526 -10.80 -6.86 -8.67
CA MET A 526 -11.26 -8.02 -7.91
C MET A 526 -11.17 -9.26 -8.77
N VAL A 527 -10.26 -10.16 -8.40
CA VAL A 527 -10.14 -11.49 -9.02
C VAL A 527 -10.99 -12.48 -8.21
N SER A 528 -12.01 -13.03 -8.86
CA SER A 528 -12.85 -14.10 -8.35
C SER A 528 -12.20 -15.45 -8.65
N PHE A 529 -11.78 -16.18 -7.63
CA PHE A 529 -11.11 -17.47 -7.81
C PHE A 529 -12.11 -18.61 -7.95
N VAL A 530 -11.84 -19.50 -8.91
CA VAL A 530 -12.54 -20.78 -9.02
C VAL A 530 -12.03 -21.72 -7.94
N MET A 531 -12.92 -22.27 -7.11
CA MET A 531 -12.56 -23.11 -5.96
C MET A 531 -13.50 -24.31 -5.78
N LEU A 532 -12.99 -25.38 -5.16
CA LEU A 532 -13.77 -26.58 -4.87
C LEU A 532 -14.97 -26.29 -3.97
N ASP A 533 -16.14 -26.83 -4.34
CA ASP A 533 -17.39 -26.74 -3.58
C ASP A 533 -17.27 -27.29 -2.14
N SER A 534 -16.37 -28.23 -1.90
CA SER A 534 -16.08 -28.80 -0.58
C SER A 534 -15.59 -27.75 0.42
N LEU A 535 -14.83 -26.74 -0.03
CA LEU A 535 -14.35 -25.65 0.81
C LEU A 535 -15.50 -24.76 1.30
N TYR A 536 -16.62 -24.70 0.56
CA TYR A 536 -17.83 -23.98 0.97
C TYR A 536 -18.63 -24.70 2.05
N LYS A 537 -18.36 -25.99 2.31
CA LYS A 537 -19.01 -26.74 3.40
C LYS A 537 -18.45 -26.37 4.77
N ILE A 538 -17.24 -25.81 4.83
CA ILE A 538 -16.61 -25.35 6.07
C ILE A 538 -17.18 -23.96 6.41
N LYS A 539 -17.95 -23.85 7.50
CA LYS A 539 -18.76 -22.64 7.83
C LYS A 539 -17.98 -21.32 7.81
N TRP A 540 -16.82 -21.26 8.45
CA TRP A 540 -16.01 -20.03 8.50
C TRP A 540 -15.36 -19.70 7.15
N MET A 541 -14.98 -20.72 6.38
CA MET A 541 -14.44 -20.58 5.04
C MET A 541 -15.52 -20.11 4.06
N GLN A 542 -16.76 -20.59 4.19
CA GLN A 542 -17.88 -20.16 3.38
C GLN A 542 -18.11 -18.64 3.47
N TRP A 543 -18.01 -18.07 4.68
CA TRP A 543 -18.10 -16.63 4.89
C TRP A 543 -16.97 -15.88 4.15
N PHE A 544 -15.72 -16.36 4.29
CA PHE A 544 -14.55 -15.79 3.60
C PHE A 544 -14.68 -15.87 2.07
N LEU A 545 -15.05 -17.04 1.54
CA LEU A 545 -15.21 -17.29 0.11
C LEU A 545 -16.31 -16.41 -0.52
N LYS A 546 -17.46 -16.28 0.16
CA LYS A 546 -18.53 -15.36 -0.26
C LYS A 546 -18.06 -13.91 -0.31
N LEU A 547 -17.19 -13.50 0.61
CA LEU A 547 -16.67 -12.13 0.67
C LEU A 547 -15.78 -11.76 -0.52
N PHE A 548 -15.05 -12.73 -1.08
CA PHE A 548 -14.21 -12.56 -2.26
C PHE A 548 -14.91 -12.89 -3.58
N GLY A 549 -16.19 -13.28 -3.54
CA GLY A 549 -16.95 -13.63 -4.74
C GLY A 549 -16.32 -14.78 -5.51
N THR A 550 -15.75 -15.77 -4.81
CA THR A 550 -15.18 -16.96 -5.43
C THR A 550 -16.27 -17.77 -6.14
N VAL A 551 -15.88 -18.50 -7.18
CA VAL A 551 -16.78 -19.28 -8.04
C VAL A 551 -16.69 -20.75 -7.61
N PRO A 552 -17.72 -21.31 -6.96
CA PRO A 552 -17.70 -22.71 -6.54
C PRO A 552 -17.85 -23.62 -7.77
N ILE A 553 -16.97 -24.63 -7.87
CA ILE A 553 -17.08 -25.68 -8.88
C ILE A 553 -17.00 -27.05 -8.23
N SER A 554 -17.70 -28.01 -8.82
CA SER A 554 -17.62 -29.42 -8.44
C SER A 554 -16.86 -30.20 -9.50
N PRO A 555 -15.78 -30.93 -9.15
CA PRO A 555 -15.01 -31.73 -10.11
C PRO A 555 -15.88 -32.76 -10.85
N THR A 556 -16.92 -33.26 -10.20
CA THR A 556 -17.83 -34.27 -10.74
C THR A 556 -18.86 -33.70 -11.73
N LYS A 557 -18.98 -32.37 -11.82
CA LYS A 557 -19.99 -31.69 -12.64
C LYS A 557 -19.37 -30.67 -13.59
N ALA A 558 -18.55 -31.16 -14.52
CA ALA A 558 -17.81 -30.33 -15.48
C ALA A 558 -18.71 -29.35 -16.27
N LYS A 559 -19.90 -29.78 -16.74
CA LYS A 559 -20.84 -28.91 -17.48
C LYS A 559 -21.36 -27.74 -16.63
N GLU A 560 -21.66 -27.99 -15.36
CA GLU A 560 -22.13 -26.97 -14.42
C GLU A 560 -21.00 -25.97 -14.14
N ALA A 561 -19.78 -26.46 -13.89
CA ALA A 561 -18.60 -25.63 -13.68
C ALA A 561 -18.33 -24.67 -14.85
N ILE A 562 -18.42 -25.16 -16.09
CA ILE A 562 -18.24 -24.33 -17.29
C ILE A 562 -19.28 -23.20 -17.35
N ARG A 563 -20.55 -23.53 -17.09
CA ARG A 563 -21.64 -22.56 -17.11
C ARG A 563 -21.47 -21.50 -16.02
N THR A 564 -21.13 -21.89 -14.79
CA THR A 564 -20.94 -20.95 -13.68
C THR A 564 -19.80 -19.97 -13.95
N VAL A 565 -18.67 -20.44 -14.50
CA VAL A 565 -17.55 -19.55 -14.89
C VAL A 565 -17.96 -18.63 -16.03
N ALA A 566 -18.65 -19.14 -17.05
CA ALA A 566 -19.11 -18.34 -18.18
C ALA A 566 -20.12 -17.25 -17.77
N GLU A 567 -21.03 -17.55 -16.84
CA GLU A 567 -21.98 -16.58 -16.27
C GLU A 567 -21.25 -15.51 -15.45
N ALA A 568 -20.29 -15.90 -14.60
CA ALA A 568 -19.48 -14.94 -13.85
C ALA A 568 -18.68 -14.00 -14.77
N LEU A 569 -18.14 -14.52 -15.87
CA LEU A 569 -17.49 -13.70 -16.90
C LEU A 569 -18.51 -12.77 -17.58
N LYS A 570 -19.71 -13.23 -17.95
CA LYS A 570 -20.76 -12.38 -18.54
C LYS A 570 -21.18 -11.20 -17.65
N GLU A 571 -21.07 -11.35 -16.34
CA GLU A 571 -21.28 -10.27 -15.36
C GLU A 571 -20.14 -9.23 -15.34
N GLY A 572 -19.11 -9.38 -16.19
CA GLY A 572 -17.96 -8.48 -16.28
C GLY A 572 -16.89 -8.71 -15.21
N LYS A 573 -16.94 -9.85 -14.49
CA LYS A 573 -15.95 -10.18 -13.46
C LYS A 573 -14.61 -10.59 -14.07
N ALA A 574 -13.55 -10.35 -13.31
CA ALA A 574 -12.27 -11.01 -13.55
C ALA A 574 -12.26 -12.34 -12.79
N VAL A 575 -12.21 -13.47 -13.50
CA VAL A 575 -12.26 -14.81 -12.93
C VAL A 575 -10.89 -15.47 -13.08
N ALA A 576 -10.28 -15.94 -11.98
CA ALA A 576 -9.06 -16.72 -12.04
C ALA A 576 -9.35 -18.22 -11.99
N LEU A 577 -8.77 -18.94 -12.94
CA LEU A 577 -8.84 -20.39 -13.04
C LEU A 577 -7.43 -20.92 -13.28
N PHE A 578 -6.98 -21.84 -12.43
CA PHE A 578 -5.73 -22.56 -12.63
C PHE A 578 -5.93 -23.60 -13.75
N PRO A 579 -5.35 -23.42 -14.95
CA PRO A 579 -5.61 -24.30 -16.08
C PRO A 579 -4.95 -25.68 -15.91
N GLU A 580 -4.02 -25.82 -14.96
CA GLU A 580 -3.36 -27.08 -14.59
C GLU A 580 -4.27 -28.01 -13.77
N GLY A 581 -5.35 -27.50 -13.17
CA GLY A 581 -6.28 -28.29 -12.35
C GLY A 581 -5.73 -28.80 -11.00
N GLN A 582 -4.42 -28.87 -10.85
CA GLN A 582 -3.72 -29.38 -9.66
C GLN A 582 -2.42 -28.61 -9.40
N LEU A 583 -1.92 -28.69 -8.16
CA LEU A 583 -0.66 -28.09 -7.75
C LEU A 583 0.53 -28.88 -8.31
N THR A 584 1.55 -28.19 -8.81
CA THR A 584 2.81 -28.83 -9.23
C THR A 584 3.53 -29.54 -8.06
N ARG A 585 4.12 -30.70 -8.36
CA ARG A 585 4.95 -31.53 -7.45
C ARG A 585 6.42 -31.50 -7.82
N THR A 586 6.72 -31.05 -9.03
CA THR A 586 8.07 -31.00 -9.60
C THR A 586 8.57 -29.55 -9.73
N GLY A 587 7.68 -28.57 -9.69
CA GLY A 587 7.97 -27.16 -9.97
C GLY A 587 7.90 -26.80 -11.46
N PHE A 588 7.70 -27.79 -12.33
CA PHE A 588 7.43 -27.56 -13.75
C PHE A 588 5.96 -27.17 -14.00
N LEU A 589 5.72 -26.57 -15.15
CA LEU A 589 4.38 -26.26 -15.65
C LEU A 589 3.70 -27.53 -16.14
N ASN A 590 2.60 -27.94 -15.48
CA ASN A 590 1.85 -29.15 -15.85
C ASN A 590 1.05 -28.95 -17.15
N GLU A 591 0.28 -29.96 -17.54
CA GLU A 591 -0.67 -29.87 -18.65
C GLU A 591 -1.63 -28.68 -18.50
N VAL A 592 -1.76 -27.91 -19.57
CA VAL A 592 -2.74 -26.83 -19.67
C VAL A 592 -4.03 -27.41 -20.26
N HIS A 593 -5.02 -27.69 -19.41
CA HIS A 593 -6.26 -28.30 -19.87
C HIS A 593 -7.15 -27.31 -20.63
N LYS A 594 -7.71 -27.74 -21.77
CA LYS A 594 -8.56 -26.92 -22.66
C LYS A 594 -9.94 -26.53 -22.12
N GLY A 595 -10.30 -26.94 -20.89
CA GLY A 595 -11.65 -26.70 -20.33
C GLY A 595 -12.04 -25.23 -20.26
N TYR A 596 -11.06 -24.35 -20.07
CA TYR A 596 -11.25 -22.90 -20.01
C TYR A 596 -11.59 -22.28 -21.38
N GLU A 597 -11.22 -22.91 -22.50
CA GLU A 597 -11.51 -22.40 -23.85
C GLU A 597 -13.02 -22.29 -24.07
N LEU A 598 -13.75 -23.33 -23.66
CA LEU A 598 -15.21 -23.35 -23.78
C LEU A 598 -15.85 -22.35 -22.82
N MET A 599 -15.30 -22.17 -21.61
CA MET A 599 -15.76 -21.16 -20.65
C MET A 599 -15.65 -19.74 -21.23
N ALA A 600 -14.49 -19.42 -21.82
CA ALA A 600 -14.23 -18.12 -22.43
C ALA A 600 -15.12 -17.87 -23.66
N ARG A 601 -15.23 -18.86 -24.56
CA ARG A 601 -16.08 -18.74 -25.76
C ARG A 601 -17.57 -18.65 -25.44
N MET A 602 -18.05 -19.39 -24.43
CA MET A 602 -19.45 -19.34 -23.99
C MET A 602 -19.81 -18.01 -23.31
N ALA A 603 -18.84 -17.36 -22.67
CA ALA A 603 -19.03 -16.06 -22.03
C ALA A 603 -19.23 -14.93 -23.05
N GLY A 604 -18.56 -14.98 -24.20
CA GLY A 604 -18.79 -14.07 -25.33
C GLY A 604 -17.50 -13.63 -26.02
N GLU A 605 -17.63 -12.85 -27.10
CA GLU A 605 -16.47 -12.44 -27.92
C GLU A 605 -15.59 -11.38 -27.24
N ASN A 606 -16.14 -10.60 -26.31
CA ASN A 606 -15.42 -9.53 -25.61
C ASN A 606 -14.54 -10.02 -24.45
N VAL A 607 -14.46 -11.34 -24.24
CA VAL A 607 -13.69 -11.94 -23.14
C VAL A 607 -12.21 -11.94 -23.47
N ARG A 608 -11.43 -11.32 -22.59
CA ARG A 608 -9.96 -11.37 -22.65
C ARG A 608 -9.46 -12.50 -21.77
N VAL A 609 -8.47 -13.25 -22.26
CA VAL A 609 -7.77 -14.29 -21.52
C VAL A 609 -6.37 -13.80 -21.20
N GLN A 610 -5.96 -13.89 -19.94
CA GLN A 610 -4.73 -13.30 -19.44
C GLN A 610 -3.85 -14.37 -18.79
N PRO A 611 -2.74 -14.79 -19.42
CA PRO A 611 -1.76 -15.64 -18.78
C PRO A 611 -1.04 -14.88 -17.66
N VAL A 612 -0.81 -15.55 -16.53
CA VAL A 612 -0.08 -15.00 -15.39
C VAL A 612 0.92 -16.05 -14.88
N TYR A 613 2.13 -15.63 -14.57
CA TYR A 613 3.13 -16.54 -14.01
C TYR A 613 3.54 -16.12 -12.61
N GLN A 614 3.39 -17.04 -11.66
CA GLN A 614 3.76 -16.89 -10.26
C GLN A 614 5.12 -17.54 -10.03
N ASP A 615 6.08 -16.73 -9.62
CA ASP A 615 7.47 -17.09 -9.43
C ASP A 615 7.91 -16.95 -7.97
N GLY A 616 8.80 -17.84 -7.51
CA GLY A 616 9.34 -17.83 -6.14
C GLY A 616 8.45 -18.46 -5.06
N LEU A 617 7.28 -19.00 -5.44
CA LEU A 617 6.41 -19.75 -4.53
C LEU A 617 6.86 -21.20 -4.33
N TRP A 618 7.57 -21.78 -5.30
CA TRP A 618 8.23 -23.07 -5.16
C TRP A 618 9.32 -22.96 -4.09
N GLY A 619 9.25 -23.79 -3.05
CA GLY A 619 10.11 -23.72 -1.87
C GLY A 619 9.61 -22.88 -0.71
N SER A 620 8.44 -22.28 -0.85
CA SER A 620 7.70 -21.76 0.29
C SER A 620 7.15 -22.91 1.16
N ILE A 621 6.81 -22.58 2.41
CA ILE A 621 6.17 -23.52 3.36
C ILE A 621 4.81 -24.06 2.89
N PHE A 622 4.21 -23.41 1.88
CA PHE A 622 2.92 -23.74 1.26
C PHE A 622 3.05 -24.43 -0.10
N SER A 623 4.27 -24.78 -0.54
CA SER A 623 4.52 -25.58 -1.75
C SER A 623 4.79 -27.05 -1.39
N PHE A 624 4.88 -27.93 -2.38
CA PHE A 624 5.25 -29.34 -2.18
C PHE A 624 6.77 -29.61 -2.14
N GLU A 625 7.62 -28.62 -2.41
CA GLU A 625 9.08 -28.81 -2.42
C GLU A 625 9.59 -29.32 -1.06
N GLY A 626 10.28 -30.46 -1.02
CA GLY A 626 10.80 -31.06 0.23
C GLY A 626 9.74 -31.75 1.11
N GLY A 627 8.57 -32.09 0.56
CA GLY A 627 7.55 -32.92 1.23
C GLY A 627 6.30 -32.15 1.68
N ARG A 628 5.60 -32.66 2.72
CA ARG A 628 4.28 -32.16 3.16
C ARG A 628 4.35 -30.76 3.80
N PHE A 629 3.23 -30.03 3.75
CA PHE A 629 3.06 -28.66 4.22
C PHE A 629 3.28 -28.46 5.73
N PHE A 630 3.51 -27.21 6.15
CA PHE A 630 3.55 -26.72 7.55
C PHE A 630 4.64 -27.29 8.49
N LYS A 631 5.36 -28.33 8.09
CA LYS A 631 6.51 -28.86 8.85
C LYS A 631 7.86 -28.28 8.41
N LYS A 632 7.84 -27.38 7.41
CA LYS A 632 9.05 -26.82 6.79
C LYS A 632 9.47 -25.54 7.49
N VAL A 633 10.77 -25.40 7.71
CA VAL A 633 11.37 -24.13 8.15
C VAL A 633 11.47 -23.19 6.94
N PRO A 634 11.10 -21.91 7.07
CA PRO A 634 11.32 -20.90 6.03
C PRO A 634 12.79 -20.84 5.58
N LYS A 635 13.06 -21.09 4.29
CA LYS A 635 14.39 -20.94 3.66
C LYS A 635 14.88 -19.48 3.68
N ALA A 636 13.95 -18.51 3.70
CA ALA A 636 14.26 -17.09 3.78
C ALA A 636 13.09 -16.33 4.44
N LEU A 637 13.39 -15.25 5.15
CA LEU A 637 12.38 -14.33 5.67
C LEU A 637 12.83 -12.88 5.40
N PRO A 638 12.11 -12.09 4.58
CA PRO A 638 10.89 -12.42 3.83
C PRO A 638 11.13 -13.22 2.53
N TYR A 639 10.22 -14.13 2.20
CA TYR A 639 10.24 -14.90 0.94
C TYR A 639 9.94 -14.01 -0.28
N ARG A 640 10.72 -14.13 -1.36
CA ARG A 640 10.47 -13.35 -2.58
C ARG A 640 9.43 -14.03 -3.44
N VAL A 641 8.38 -13.30 -3.80
CA VAL A 641 7.32 -13.77 -4.71
C VAL A 641 7.14 -12.74 -5.80
N ASN A 642 7.22 -13.17 -7.05
CA ASN A 642 7.04 -12.30 -8.21
C ASN A 642 5.82 -12.77 -8.99
N ILE A 643 4.90 -11.85 -9.31
CA ILE A 643 3.74 -12.12 -10.16
C ILE A 643 3.94 -11.38 -11.48
N TRP A 644 3.94 -12.12 -12.58
CA TRP A 644 4.19 -11.60 -13.93
C TRP A 644 2.93 -11.70 -14.77
N PHE A 645 2.42 -10.56 -15.24
CA PHE A 645 1.26 -10.49 -16.12
C PHE A 645 1.71 -10.50 -17.59
N GLY A 646 1.21 -11.45 -18.37
CA GLY A 646 1.46 -11.52 -19.81
C GLY A 646 0.63 -10.51 -20.62
N GLU A 647 0.66 -10.64 -21.94
CA GLU A 647 -0.28 -9.89 -22.79
C GLU A 647 -1.65 -10.58 -22.79
N PRO A 648 -2.76 -9.84 -22.61
CA PRO A 648 -4.09 -10.41 -22.74
C PRO A 648 -4.35 -10.79 -24.20
N MET A 649 -5.04 -11.90 -24.43
CA MET A 649 -5.43 -12.39 -25.76
C MET A 649 -6.95 -12.54 -25.87
N ASP A 650 -7.49 -12.54 -27.09
CA ASP A 650 -8.92 -12.76 -27.30
C ASP A 650 -9.30 -14.23 -27.05
N ALA A 651 -10.50 -14.47 -26.53
CA ALA A 651 -11.00 -15.82 -26.22
C ALA A 651 -10.97 -16.80 -27.42
N LYS A 652 -11.04 -16.29 -28.65
CA LYS A 652 -10.93 -17.11 -29.88
C LYS A 652 -9.50 -17.60 -30.11
N GLU A 653 -8.51 -16.80 -29.74
CA GLU A 653 -7.09 -17.08 -29.96
C GLU A 653 -6.47 -17.85 -28.78
N ALA A 654 -7.08 -17.78 -27.60
CA ALA A 654 -6.60 -18.39 -26.36
C ALA A 654 -6.76 -19.92 -26.33
N THR A 655 -6.04 -20.62 -27.20
CA THR A 655 -5.96 -22.09 -27.20
C THR A 655 -4.99 -22.61 -26.14
N ALA A 656 -5.16 -23.86 -25.68
CA ALA A 656 -4.26 -24.53 -24.74
C ALA A 656 -2.77 -24.39 -25.11
N ALA A 657 -2.44 -24.58 -26.38
CA ALA A 657 -1.08 -24.45 -26.90
C ALA A 657 -0.54 -23.01 -26.76
N LYS A 658 -1.31 -22.00 -27.19
CA LYS A 658 -0.91 -20.59 -27.12
C LYS A 658 -0.78 -20.08 -25.69
N VAL A 659 -1.68 -20.48 -24.79
CA VAL A 659 -1.58 -20.11 -23.37
C VAL A 659 -0.37 -20.78 -22.72
N ARG A 660 -0.09 -22.04 -23.04
CA ARG A 660 1.12 -22.74 -22.57
C ARG A 660 2.39 -22.04 -23.05
N GLU A 661 2.47 -21.68 -24.33
CA GLU A 661 3.58 -20.90 -24.90
C GLU A 661 3.76 -19.56 -24.15
N ALA A 662 2.68 -18.83 -23.89
CA ALA A 662 2.74 -17.57 -23.15
C ALA A 662 3.20 -17.76 -21.69
N LEU A 663 2.75 -18.81 -21.00
CA LEU A 663 3.21 -19.15 -19.65
C LEU A 663 4.69 -19.53 -19.63
N MET A 664 5.18 -20.28 -20.61
CA MET A 664 6.61 -20.61 -20.77
C MET A 664 7.43 -19.34 -21.02
N ALA A 665 6.96 -18.44 -21.88
CA ALA A 665 7.62 -17.16 -22.16
C ALA A 665 7.72 -16.28 -20.91
N LEU A 666 6.67 -16.24 -20.08
CA LEU A 666 6.66 -15.55 -18.79
C LEU A 666 7.58 -16.23 -17.77
N SER A 667 7.66 -17.56 -17.78
CA SER A 667 8.60 -18.30 -16.91
C SER A 667 10.05 -17.90 -17.17
N ALA A 668 10.42 -17.70 -18.45
CA ALA A 668 11.73 -17.22 -18.86
C ALA A 668 12.00 -15.79 -18.37
N GLU A 669 11.04 -14.87 -18.55
CA GLU A 669 11.16 -13.51 -18.04
C GLU A 669 11.33 -13.47 -16.52
N ALA A 670 10.51 -14.26 -15.82
CA ALA A 670 10.55 -14.34 -14.37
C ALA A 670 11.91 -14.81 -13.85
N PHE A 671 12.47 -15.86 -14.46
CA PHE A 671 13.76 -16.41 -14.09
C PHE A 671 14.91 -15.43 -14.32
N PHE A 672 15.00 -14.82 -15.51
CA PHE A 672 16.03 -13.83 -15.80
C PHE A 672 15.84 -12.52 -15.02
N GLY A 673 14.63 -12.22 -14.55
CA GLY A 673 14.37 -11.10 -13.65
C GLY A 673 14.97 -11.27 -12.24
N ARG A 674 15.40 -12.48 -11.86
CA ARG A 674 16.02 -12.75 -10.56
C ARG A 674 17.48 -12.26 -10.57
N HIS A 675 17.85 -11.36 -9.65
CA HIS A 675 19.20 -10.74 -9.60
C HIS A 675 20.37 -11.75 -9.63
N ARG A 676 20.22 -12.94 -9.05
CA ARG A 676 21.27 -13.98 -9.05
C ARG A 676 21.60 -14.55 -10.44
N VAL A 677 20.70 -14.43 -11.41
CA VAL A 677 20.89 -14.95 -12.77
C VAL A 677 21.54 -13.90 -13.69
N LEU A 678 21.38 -12.61 -13.39
CA LEU A 678 21.89 -11.51 -14.21
C LEU A 678 23.37 -11.19 -13.96
N GLU A 679 23.86 -11.41 -12.74
CA GLU A 679 25.27 -11.22 -12.37
C GLU A 679 26.05 -12.51 -12.63
N VAL A 680 26.53 -12.68 -13.86
CA VAL A 680 27.35 -13.85 -14.22
C VAL A 680 28.79 -13.62 -13.73
N PRO A 681 29.28 -14.40 -12.76
CA PRO A 681 30.65 -14.27 -12.30
C PRO A 681 31.64 -14.79 -13.36
N THR A 682 32.90 -14.36 -13.26
CA THR A 682 33.99 -14.98 -14.02
C THR A 682 34.07 -16.47 -13.63
N LEU A 683 33.88 -17.35 -14.59
CA LEU A 683 34.01 -18.79 -14.42
C LEU A 683 35.40 -19.25 -14.88
N SER A 684 35.93 -20.27 -14.20
CA SER A 684 37.19 -20.92 -14.55
C SER A 684 36.98 -22.42 -14.45
N MET A 685 37.55 -23.16 -15.39
CA MET A 685 37.58 -24.61 -15.39
C MET A 685 38.51 -25.14 -14.27
N PRO A 686 38.41 -26.43 -13.88
CA PRO A 686 39.24 -27.02 -12.83
C PRO A 686 40.76 -26.90 -13.08
N ASP A 687 41.18 -26.87 -14.34
CA ASP A 687 42.55 -26.65 -14.81
C ASP A 687 43.05 -25.19 -14.65
N GLY A 688 42.17 -24.26 -14.27
CA GLY A 688 42.47 -22.84 -14.08
C GLY A 688 42.16 -21.95 -15.29
N ASN A 689 41.77 -22.49 -16.44
CA ASN A 689 41.49 -21.71 -17.64
C ASN A 689 40.17 -20.91 -17.52
N PRO A 690 40.13 -19.62 -17.94
CA PRO A 690 38.92 -18.81 -17.86
C PRO A 690 37.90 -19.18 -18.96
N VAL A 691 36.62 -19.24 -18.59
CA VAL A 691 35.52 -19.51 -19.52
C VAL A 691 35.08 -18.22 -20.22
N PRO A 692 34.92 -18.19 -21.56
CA PRO A 692 34.41 -17.03 -22.30
C PRO A 692 33.07 -16.52 -21.77
N ILE A 693 32.83 -15.20 -21.79
CA ILE A 693 31.64 -14.58 -21.17
C ILE A 693 30.31 -15.14 -21.73
N ALA A 694 30.23 -15.37 -23.05
CA ALA A 694 29.01 -15.90 -23.67
C ALA A 694 28.68 -17.32 -23.17
N GLU A 695 29.70 -18.18 -23.10
CA GLU A 695 29.59 -19.54 -22.58
C GLU A 695 29.31 -19.53 -21.07
N ALA A 696 29.98 -18.66 -20.32
CA ALA A 696 29.75 -18.50 -18.89
C ALA A 696 28.30 -18.10 -18.58
N ARG A 697 27.69 -17.24 -19.41
CA ARG A 697 26.26 -16.88 -19.28
C ARG A 697 25.34 -18.07 -19.49
N GLN A 698 25.59 -18.87 -20.52
CA GLN A 698 24.79 -20.07 -20.79
C GLN A 698 24.98 -21.12 -19.69
N ALA A 699 26.23 -21.36 -19.26
CA ALA A 699 26.57 -22.27 -18.19
C ALA A 699 25.90 -21.87 -16.87
N TRP A 700 25.92 -20.58 -16.53
CA TRP A 700 25.25 -20.05 -15.34
C TRP A 700 23.72 -20.23 -15.40
N ALA A 701 23.12 -19.99 -16.56
CA ALA A 701 21.69 -20.19 -16.77
C ALA A 701 21.31 -21.67 -16.66
N ASN A 702 22.04 -22.57 -17.30
CA ASN A 702 21.83 -24.02 -17.22
C ASN A 702 21.97 -24.53 -15.77
N ALA A 703 23.04 -24.14 -15.08
CA ALA A 703 23.28 -24.54 -13.70
C ALA A 703 22.14 -24.05 -12.78
N SER A 704 21.70 -22.80 -12.96
CA SER A 704 20.56 -22.25 -12.21
C SER A 704 19.26 -23.01 -12.49
N ARG A 705 18.99 -23.39 -13.74
CA ARG A 705 17.81 -24.22 -14.10
C ARG A 705 17.86 -25.58 -13.42
N MET A 706 18.99 -26.28 -13.50
CA MET A 706 19.18 -27.60 -12.88
C MET A 706 18.97 -27.57 -11.36
N LEU A 707 19.39 -26.49 -10.70
CA LEU A 707 19.21 -26.33 -9.26
C LEU A 707 17.76 -26.02 -8.87
N ASP A 708 16.97 -25.42 -9.76
CA ASP A 708 15.54 -25.15 -9.53
C ASP A 708 14.67 -26.41 -9.69
N THR A 709 15.09 -27.41 -10.47
CA THR A 709 14.34 -28.67 -10.67
C THR A 709 14.44 -29.65 -9.50
N SER A 710 15.23 -29.32 -8.46
CA SER A 710 15.53 -30.22 -7.34
C SER A 710 16.15 -31.57 -7.75
N LEU A 711 16.71 -31.68 -8.97
CA LEU A 711 17.47 -32.86 -9.41
C LEU A 711 18.62 -33.14 -8.44
N LEU A 712 19.31 -32.07 -8.02
CA LEU A 712 20.47 -32.08 -7.14
C LEU A 712 20.10 -31.47 -5.78
N ARG A 713 20.38 -32.19 -4.69
CA ARG A 713 20.19 -31.74 -3.30
C ARG A 713 21.52 -31.29 -2.70
N GLU A 714 21.50 -30.51 -1.62
CA GLU A 714 22.72 -29.96 -1.00
C GLU A 714 23.75 -31.03 -0.61
N ASP A 715 23.30 -32.20 -0.17
CA ASP A 715 24.18 -33.31 0.26
C ASP A 715 24.56 -34.28 -0.86
N ASP A 716 24.01 -34.11 -2.07
CA ASP A 716 24.28 -35.01 -3.20
C ASP A 716 25.76 -34.89 -3.64
N LEU A 717 26.34 -35.99 -4.12
CA LEU A 717 27.63 -36.02 -4.82
C LEU A 717 27.38 -36.07 -6.33
N LEU A 718 27.88 -35.08 -7.07
CA LEU A 718 27.76 -35.03 -8.52
C LEU A 718 28.96 -35.74 -9.19
N LEU A 719 28.73 -36.87 -9.86
CA LEU A 719 29.73 -37.55 -10.67
C LEU A 719 29.63 -37.06 -12.12
N VAL A 720 30.61 -36.30 -12.59
CA VAL A 720 30.65 -35.73 -13.94
C VAL A 720 31.59 -36.56 -14.81
N LEU A 721 31.03 -37.32 -15.75
CA LEU A 721 31.83 -38.18 -16.64
C LEU A 721 32.25 -37.46 -17.94
N LEU A 722 31.64 -36.31 -18.24
CA LEU A 722 31.92 -35.54 -19.45
C LEU A 722 33.35 -34.99 -19.45
N LYS A 723 33.96 -34.97 -20.63
CA LYS A 723 35.26 -34.31 -20.85
C LYS A 723 35.13 -32.78 -20.85
N GLU A 724 36.24 -32.09 -20.66
CA GLU A 724 36.29 -30.63 -20.57
C GLU A 724 35.88 -29.93 -21.87
N GLU A 725 36.00 -30.57 -23.03
CA GLU A 725 35.59 -30.00 -24.32
C GLU A 725 34.07 -30.08 -24.58
N HIS A 726 33.31 -30.75 -23.71
CA HIS A 726 31.87 -30.90 -23.89
C HIS A 726 31.15 -29.56 -23.66
N PRO A 727 30.12 -29.17 -24.48
CA PRO A 727 29.43 -27.88 -24.35
C PRO A 727 28.78 -27.59 -22.99
N LEU A 728 28.56 -28.62 -22.18
CA LEU A 728 28.01 -28.52 -20.82
C LEU A 728 29.06 -28.65 -19.70
N ALA A 729 30.34 -28.84 -20.03
CA ALA A 729 31.41 -29.01 -19.03
C ALA A 729 31.50 -27.79 -18.11
N ALA A 730 31.49 -26.57 -18.66
CA ALA A 730 31.48 -25.33 -17.88
C ALA A 730 30.25 -25.22 -16.94
N THR A 731 29.10 -25.79 -17.34
CA THR A 731 27.90 -25.83 -16.48
C THR A 731 28.16 -26.68 -15.24
N LEU A 732 28.65 -27.91 -15.44
CA LEU A 732 28.76 -28.92 -14.38
C LEU A 732 30.00 -28.72 -13.50
N LEU A 733 31.13 -28.32 -14.09
CA LEU A 733 32.43 -28.25 -13.41
C LEU A 733 32.76 -26.85 -12.86
N ALA A 734 32.21 -25.78 -13.45
CA ALA A 734 32.52 -24.41 -13.04
C ALA A 734 31.31 -23.66 -12.43
N ALA A 735 30.12 -23.78 -13.03
CA ALA A 735 28.95 -23.00 -12.60
C ALA A 735 28.22 -23.60 -11.38
N ILE A 736 27.85 -24.89 -11.40
CA ILE A 736 27.15 -25.57 -10.29
C ILE A 736 27.92 -25.45 -8.95
N PRO A 737 29.25 -25.72 -8.90
CA PRO A 737 30.00 -25.65 -7.65
C PRO A 737 30.01 -24.22 -7.06
N LYS A 738 30.07 -23.19 -7.90
CA LYS A 738 30.01 -21.79 -7.44
C LYS A 738 28.63 -21.39 -6.92
N LEU A 739 27.55 -21.89 -7.51
CA LEU A 739 26.17 -21.53 -7.14
C LEU A 739 25.72 -22.15 -5.81
N ARG A 740 26.09 -23.41 -5.54
CA ARG A 740 25.55 -24.19 -4.42
C ARG A 740 26.60 -24.82 -3.51
N ARG A 741 27.90 -24.67 -3.81
CA ARG A 741 29.01 -25.39 -3.14
C ARG A 741 28.79 -26.90 -3.09
N LEU A 742 28.13 -27.43 -4.12
CA LEU A 742 27.85 -28.85 -4.25
C LEU A 742 29.16 -29.60 -4.49
N ALA A 743 29.36 -30.74 -3.81
CA ALA A 743 30.53 -31.56 -4.06
C ALA A 743 30.40 -32.27 -5.41
N PHE A 744 31.49 -32.31 -6.17
CA PHE A 744 31.54 -33.03 -7.43
C PHE A 744 32.88 -33.77 -7.58
N THR A 745 32.88 -34.82 -8.41
CA THR A 745 34.08 -35.57 -8.79
C THR A 745 33.97 -35.98 -10.27
N THR A 746 35.10 -36.07 -10.94
CA THR A 746 35.24 -36.67 -12.28
C THR A 746 35.79 -38.10 -12.22
N ASP A 747 36.26 -38.53 -11.04
CA ASP A 747 36.82 -39.85 -10.79
C ASP A 747 35.75 -40.82 -10.26
N VAL A 748 35.54 -41.91 -11.00
CA VAL A 748 34.60 -42.99 -10.68
C VAL A 748 34.99 -43.72 -9.40
N ALA A 749 36.28 -43.94 -9.14
CA ALA A 749 36.75 -44.62 -7.93
C ALA A 749 36.46 -43.80 -6.67
N VAL A 750 36.52 -42.47 -6.76
CA VAL A 750 36.14 -41.57 -5.67
C VAL A 750 34.64 -41.66 -5.39
N ALA A 751 33.79 -41.69 -6.44
CA ALA A 751 32.34 -41.85 -6.28
C ALA A 751 31.98 -43.22 -5.68
N GLU A 752 32.61 -44.30 -6.14
CA GLU A 752 32.46 -45.64 -5.57
C GLU A 752 32.82 -45.67 -4.07
N GLY A 753 33.95 -45.07 -3.71
CA GLY A 753 34.41 -44.99 -2.33
C GLY A 753 33.46 -44.19 -1.43
N GLU A 754 32.92 -43.08 -1.90
CA GLU A 754 31.92 -42.28 -1.17
C GLU A 754 30.61 -43.06 -0.97
N LYS A 755 30.17 -43.79 -2.01
CA LYS A 755 28.97 -44.61 -1.96
C LYS A 755 29.09 -45.76 -0.94
N GLN A 756 30.28 -46.36 -0.84
CA GLN A 756 30.57 -47.39 0.17
C GLN A 756 30.67 -46.81 1.60
N LYS A 757 31.19 -45.60 1.77
CA LYS A 757 31.34 -44.95 3.08
C LYS A 757 30.03 -44.46 3.68
N SER A 758 29.07 -44.02 2.86
CA SER A 758 27.82 -43.45 3.34
C SER A 758 26.65 -43.88 2.47
N ALA A 759 25.85 -44.83 2.98
CA ALA A 759 24.60 -45.24 2.33
C ALA A 759 23.56 -44.10 2.24
N ALA A 760 23.72 -43.04 3.03
CA ALA A 760 22.81 -41.89 3.05
C ALA A 760 23.12 -40.85 1.95
N ARG A 761 24.35 -40.81 1.44
CA ARG A 761 24.74 -39.82 0.43
C ARG A 761 24.33 -40.29 -0.95
N ARG A 762 23.51 -39.50 -1.63
CA ARG A 762 23.03 -39.80 -2.98
C ARG A 762 24.07 -39.39 -4.02
N VAL A 763 24.43 -40.29 -4.92
CA VAL A 763 25.33 -40.03 -6.04
C VAL A 763 24.51 -39.83 -7.31
N VAL A 764 24.69 -38.69 -7.96
CA VAL A 764 24.03 -38.35 -9.23
C VAL A 764 25.08 -38.31 -10.33
N ALA A 765 25.04 -39.27 -11.26
CA ALA A 765 25.97 -39.34 -12.38
C ALA A 765 25.43 -38.58 -13.60
N ILE A 766 26.29 -37.87 -14.32
CA ILE A 766 25.94 -37.18 -15.57
C ILE A 766 26.99 -37.47 -16.63
N GLY A 767 26.56 -37.96 -17.79
CA GLY A 767 27.45 -38.32 -18.90
C GLY A 767 26.71 -38.55 -20.22
N ASP A 768 27.45 -38.83 -21.27
CA ASP A 768 26.87 -39.37 -22.51
C ASP A 768 26.64 -40.89 -22.41
N THR A 769 26.02 -41.46 -23.44
CA THR A 769 25.66 -42.87 -23.51
C THR A 769 26.85 -43.81 -23.35
N ALA A 770 27.97 -43.51 -24.02
CA ALA A 770 29.14 -44.38 -24.02
C ALA A 770 29.85 -44.33 -22.66
N LEU A 771 29.95 -43.14 -22.08
CA LEU A 771 30.57 -42.90 -20.78
C LEU A 771 29.76 -43.54 -19.65
N LEU A 772 28.43 -43.36 -19.63
CA LEU A 772 27.58 -43.98 -18.63
C LEU A 772 27.56 -45.51 -18.74
N ALA A 773 27.62 -46.06 -19.96
CA ALA A 773 27.71 -47.51 -20.14
C ALA A 773 29.05 -48.10 -19.66
N SER A 774 30.10 -47.28 -19.54
CA SER A 774 31.44 -47.72 -19.11
C SER A 774 31.57 -47.88 -17.58
N VAL A 775 30.61 -47.38 -16.81
CA VAL A 775 30.64 -47.42 -15.34
C VAL A 775 29.54 -48.36 -14.82
N LYS A 776 29.81 -49.06 -13.71
CA LYS A 776 28.85 -49.97 -13.11
C LYS A 776 27.66 -49.20 -12.54
N ALA A 777 26.46 -49.77 -12.69
CA ALA A 777 25.23 -49.07 -12.35
C ALA A 777 24.99 -48.88 -10.84
N ASP A 778 25.70 -49.62 -9.99
CA ASP A 778 25.63 -49.53 -8.53
C ASP A 778 26.40 -48.33 -7.94
N VAL A 779 27.19 -47.63 -8.77
CA VAL A 779 27.98 -46.45 -8.38
C VAL A 779 27.10 -45.22 -8.13
N TRP A 780 25.94 -45.14 -8.78
CA TRP A 780 25.02 -44.00 -8.67
C TRP A 780 23.61 -44.40 -8.24
N ASP A 781 22.89 -43.47 -7.63
CA ASP A 781 21.46 -43.62 -7.33
C ASP A 781 20.58 -43.12 -8.47
N PHE A 782 21.12 -42.24 -9.30
CA PHE A 782 20.44 -41.67 -10.46
C PHE A 782 21.48 -41.25 -11.49
N ALA A 783 21.26 -41.60 -12.75
CA ALA A 783 22.10 -41.18 -13.86
C ALA A 783 21.29 -40.31 -14.83
N LEU A 784 21.84 -39.17 -15.23
CA LEU A 784 21.30 -38.29 -16.26
C LEU A 784 22.15 -38.43 -17.52
N GLU A 785 21.54 -38.92 -18.59
CA GLU A 785 22.16 -39.07 -19.89
C GLU A 785 21.92 -37.82 -20.74
N LEU A 786 23.01 -37.21 -21.21
CA LEU A 786 22.97 -36.04 -22.08
C LEU A 786 23.01 -36.45 -23.55
N ILE A 787 22.06 -35.92 -24.32
CA ILE A 787 21.83 -36.28 -25.71
C ILE A 787 21.77 -34.99 -26.54
N GLU A 788 22.50 -34.97 -27.65
CA GLU A 788 22.42 -33.85 -28.58
C GLU A 788 21.05 -33.81 -29.26
N ALA A 789 20.36 -32.68 -29.17
CA ALA A 789 18.99 -32.52 -29.67
C ALA A 789 18.84 -32.81 -31.18
N SER A 790 19.88 -32.59 -31.99
CA SER A 790 19.89 -32.88 -33.43
C SER A 790 19.81 -34.39 -33.74
N THR A 791 20.37 -35.23 -32.86
CA THR A 791 20.44 -36.70 -33.02
C THR A 791 19.24 -37.42 -32.37
N ALA A 792 18.41 -36.70 -31.62
CA ALA A 792 17.31 -37.28 -30.85
C ALA A 792 16.31 -38.09 -31.70
N LYS A 793 16.10 -37.73 -32.97
CA LYS A 793 15.24 -38.47 -33.90
C LYS A 793 15.70 -39.90 -34.20
N GLU A 794 17.00 -40.10 -34.25
CA GLU A 794 17.62 -41.38 -34.61
C GLU A 794 17.69 -42.32 -33.42
N ARG A 795 17.39 -41.79 -32.22
CA ARG A 795 17.54 -42.47 -30.96
C ARG A 795 16.28 -43.25 -30.62
N ARG A 796 16.42 -44.57 -30.49
CA ARG A 796 15.36 -45.46 -29.99
C ARG A 796 15.31 -45.40 -28.47
N LEU A 797 14.36 -44.65 -27.93
CA LEU A 797 13.97 -44.78 -26.52
C LEU A 797 13.14 -46.06 -26.35
N SER A 798 13.31 -46.77 -25.24
CA SER A 798 12.54 -47.98 -24.92
C SER A 798 11.02 -47.72 -24.95
N SER A 799 10.27 -48.69 -25.48
CA SER A 799 8.89 -48.62 -26.00
C SER A 799 7.85 -47.83 -25.16
N PRO A 800 6.87 -47.14 -25.79
CA PRO A 800 5.71 -46.51 -25.14
C PRO A 800 4.66 -47.49 -24.57
N GLN A 801 4.80 -48.80 -24.81
CA GLN A 801 3.85 -49.84 -24.35
C GLN A 801 4.62 -51.08 -23.89
N GLY A 802 4.42 -51.48 -22.62
CA GLY A 802 4.78 -52.79 -22.08
C GLY A 802 5.97 -52.80 -21.11
N ALA A 803 5.65 -52.94 -19.83
CA ALA A 803 6.46 -53.46 -18.72
C ALA A 803 7.95 -53.05 -18.65
N ILE A 804 8.24 -52.03 -17.84
CA ILE A 804 9.48 -52.01 -17.06
C ILE A 804 9.16 -52.63 -15.71
N ALA A 805 9.92 -53.66 -15.34
CA ALA A 805 9.87 -54.29 -14.02
C ALA A 805 10.06 -53.24 -12.91
N PRO A 806 9.55 -53.46 -11.68
CA PRO A 806 9.59 -52.49 -10.59
C PRO A 806 10.98 -52.01 -10.14
N ASP A 807 12.07 -52.54 -10.70
CA ASP A 807 13.44 -52.09 -10.45
C ASP A 807 13.91 -51.08 -11.50
N ALA A 808 13.53 -49.81 -11.30
CA ALA A 808 14.08 -48.64 -12.00
C ALA A 808 15.56 -48.34 -11.63
N ARG A 809 16.37 -49.35 -11.27
CA ARG A 809 17.69 -49.14 -10.64
C ARG A 809 18.85 -48.92 -11.60
N VAL A 810 18.72 -49.01 -12.94
CA VAL A 810 19.93 -49.07 -13.80
C VAL A 810 19.86 -48.35 -15.18
N SER A 811 18.74 -47.82 -15.66
CA SER A 811 18.74 -47.09 -16.95
C SER A 811 18.90 -45.57 -16.76
N PRO A 812 19.89 -44.92 -17.40
CA PRO A 812 20.05 -43.47 -17.37
C PRO A 812 18.81 -42.72 -17.90
N ALA A 813 18.46 -41.63 -17.22
CA ALA A 813 17.36 -40.77 -17.60
C ALA A 813 17.81 -39.75 -18.66
N PRO A 814 17.13 -39.64 -19.81
CA PRO A 814 17.58 -38.77 -20.90
C PRO A 814 17.34 -37.27 -20.61
N ALA A 815 18.21 -36.42 -21.16
CA ALA A 815 18.11 -34.97 -21.20
C ALA A 815 18.71 -34.44 -22.51
N LEU A 816 18.07 -33.44 -23.11
CA LEU A 816 18.52 -32.83 -24.37
C LEU A 816 19.33 -31.57 -24.13
N TYR A 817 20.36 -31.39 -24.95
CA TYR A 817 21.09 -30.14 -25.07
C TYR A 817 21.31 -29.75 -26.54
N ASP A 818 21.49 -28.46 -26.78
CA ASP A 818 21.92 -27.93 -28.08
C ASP A 818 23.44 -27.77 -28.11
N ALA A 819 24.11 -28.42 -29.07
CA ALA A 819 25.57 -28.42 -29.16
C ALA A 819 26.15 -27.06 -29.61
N ALA A 820 25.41 -26.28 -30.41
CA ALA A 820 25.90 -25.01 -30.95
C ALA A 820 25.92 -23.90 -29.90
N THR A 821 24.89 -23.85 -29.04
CA THR A 821 24.78 -22.84 -27.99
C THR A 821 25.21 -23.36 -26.61
N GLY A 822 25.36 -24.68 -26.44
CA GLY A 822 25.57 -25.30 -25.13
C GLY A 822 24.36 -25.19 -24.20
N ALA A 823 23.14 -25.03 -24.74
CA ALA A 823 21.94 -24.83 -23.94
C ALA A 823 21.35 -26.17 -23.50
N LEU A 824 21.10 -26.33 -22.20
CA LEU A 824 20.34 -27.47 -21.69
C LEU A 824 18.84 -27.20 -21.92
N LEU A 825 18.17 -28.06 -22.67
CA LEU A 825 16.80 -27.84 -23.14
C LEU A 825 15.77 -28.58 -22.29
N THR A 826 16.08 -29.81 -21.91
CA THR A 826 15.21 -30.65 -21.07
C THR A 826 15.97 -31.30 -19.93
N LEU A 827 15.22 -31.78 -18.96
CA LEU A 827 15.77 -32.55 -17.87
C LEU A 827 14.75 -33.55 -17.34
N SER A 828 15.21 -34.77 -17.10
CA SER A 828 14.44 -35.79 -16.39
C SER A 828 14.82 -35.80 -14.91
N VAL A 829 13.82 -35.72 -14.02
CA VAL A 829 14.04 -35.79 -12.57
C VAL A 829 13.44 -37.08 -12.00
N PRO A 830 13.90 -37.56 -10.84
CA PRO A 830 13.22 -38.65 -10.14
C PRO A 830 11.74 -38.33 -9.91
N ASN A 831 10.87 -39.35 -9.94
CA ASN A 831 9.46 -39.18 -9.67
C ASN A 831 9.23 -38.63 -8.23
N PRO A 832 8.35 -37.64 -8.07
CA PRO A 832 8.08 -37.07 -6.75
C PRO A 832 7.35 -38.11 -5.87
N PRO A 833 7.58 -38.09 -4.54
CA PRO A 833 6.83 -38.94 -3.62
C PRO A 833 5.37 -38.48 -3.55
N MET A 834 4.44 -39.36 -3.94
CA MET A 834 3.01 -39.06 -4.06
C MET A 834 2.18 -39.80 -2.99
N PRO A 835 1.05 -39.22 -2.52
CA PRO A 835 0.10 -39.95 -1.69
C PRO A 835 -0.52 -41.15 -2.44
N PRO A 836 -0.99 -42.18 -1.71
CA PRO A 836 -1.69 -43.31 -2.32
C PRO A 836 -2.88 -42.83 -3.15
N LYS A 837 -3.03 -43.38 -4.36
CA LYS A 837 -4.05 -43.02 -5.39
C LYS A 837 -3.80 -41.73 -6.17
N GLU A 838 -2.72 -41.01 -5.90
CA GLU A 838 -2.27 -39.85 -6.70
C GLU A 838 -1.03 -40.16 -7.55
N GLU A 839 -0.53 -41.41 -7.53
CA GLU A 839 0.78 -41.83 -8.07
C GLU A 839 0.97 -41.54 -9.57
N ASP A 840 -0.11 -41.58 -10.36
CA ASP A 840 -0.08 -41.36 -11.81
C ASP A 840 -0.46 -39.92 -12.24
N LEU A 841 -0.58 -38.99 -11.29
CA LEU A 841 -1.06 -37.64 -11.61
C LEU A 841 0.02 -36.71 -12.16
N GLN A 842 1.29 -36.95 -11.83
CA GLN A 842 2.44 -36.17 -12.29
C GLN A 842 3.70 -37.02 -12.30
N HIS A 843 4.44 -36.97 -13.40
CA HIS A 843 5.69 -37.69 -13.57
C HIS A 843 6.88 -36.73 -13.47
N GLY A 844 7.94 -37.14 -12.77
CA GLY A 844 9.25 -36.51 -12.87
C GLY A 844 10.06 -37.05 -14.05
N LEU A 845 9.83 -38.33 -14.37
CA LEU A 845 10.40 -39.07 -15.49
C LEU A 845 9.27 -39.85 -16.17
N LEU A 846 9.06 -39.62 -17.46
CA LEU A 846 8.08 -40.35 -18.28
C LEU A 846 8.81 -41.24 -19.30
N PRO A 847 8.61 -42.57 -19.29
CA PRO A 847 9.23 -43.47 -20.25
C PRO A 847 8.92 -43.09 -21.71
N GLY A 848 9.89 -43.27 -22.60
CA GLY A 848 9.75 -42.92 -24.02
C GLY A 848 9.86 -41.41 -24.33
N THR A 849 10.23 -40.58 -23.36
CA THR A 849 10.44 -39.14 -23.54
C THR A 849 11.88 -38.72 -23.27
N PHE A 850 12.28 -37.53 -23.73
CA PHE A 850 13.59 -36.94 -23.45
C PHE A 850 13.60 -35.98 -22.25
N GLY A 851 12.65 -36.14 -21.33
CA GLY A 851 12.53 -35.28 -20.15
C GLY A 851 11.69 -34.03 -20.36
N HIS A 852 11.45 -33.32 -19.26
CA HIS A 852 10.57 -32.15 -19.21
C HIS A 852 11.30 -30.90 -19.71
N VAL A 853 10.59 -30.00 -20.39
CA VAL A 853 11.13 -28.67 -20.70
C VAL A 853 11.50 -27.97 -19.40
N LEU A 854 12.72 -27.47 -19.33
CA LEU A 854 13.22 -26.76 -18.16
C LEU A 854 12.42 -25.46 -17.93
N PRO A 855 12.19 -25.08 -16.66
CA PRO A 855 11.68 -23.76 -16.37
C PRO A 855 12.64 -22.72 -16.95
N ALA A 856 12.11 -21.54 -17.25
CA ALA A 856 12.85 -20.42 -17.82
C ALA A 856 13.24 -20.53 -19.30
N LEU A 857 12.67 -21.49 -20.03
CA LEU A 857 12.77 -21.55 -21.49
C LEU A 857 11.44 -21.13 -22.10
N ALA A 858 11.53 -20.26 -23.10
CA ALA A 858 10.39 -19.94 -23.95
C ALA A 858 10.39 -20.91 -25.12
N VAL A 859 9.37 -21.78 -25.19
CA VAL A 859 9.27 -22.81 -26.22
C VAL A 859 7.97 -22.64 -27.00
N ARG A 860 8.11 -22.65 -28.33
CA ARG A 860 6.99 -22.67 -29.26
C ARG A 860 7.13 -23.86 -30.21
N GLN A 861 6.00 -24.41 -30.62
CA GLN A 861 5.96 -25.52 -31.57
C GLN A 861 5.35 -25.04 -32.88
N ASP A 862 6.08 -25.23 -33.97
CA ASP A 862 5.61 -24.99 -35.34
C ASP A 862 5.64 -26.30 -36.13
N SER A 863 4.46 -26.87 -36.35
CA SER A 863 4.27 -28.15 -37.03
C SER A 863 5.09 -29.29 -36.38
N ASP A 864 6.19 -29.68 -37.01
CA ASP A 864 7.12 -30.72 -36.51
C ASP A 864 8.39 -30.12 -35.91
N THR A 865 8.50 -28.81 -35.70
CA THR A 865 9.71 -28.16 -35.20
C THR A 865 9.46 -27.52 -33.84
N LEU A 866 10.31 -27.83 -32.85
CA LEU A 866 10.40 -27.07 -31.61
C LEU A 866 11.39 -25.93 -31.76
N ILE A 867 10.97 -24.74 -31.33
CA ILE A 867 11.80 -23.53 -31.35
C ILE A 867 11.96 -23.06 -29.91
N PHE A 868 13.21 -23.06 -29.44
CA PHE A 868 13.57 -22.56 -28.11
C PHE A 868 14.16 -21.17 -28.24
N SER A 869 13.78 -20.30 -27.31
CA SER A 869 14.28 -18.93 -27.21
C SER A 869 14.55 -18.57 -25.75
N LYS A 870 15.17 -17.41 -25.53
CA LYS A 870 15.58 -16.93 -24.19
C LYS A 870 16.51 -17.96 -23.48
N LEU A 871 17.52 -18.46 -24.21
CA LEU A 871 18.43 -19.50 -23.71
C LEU A 871 19.35 -19.00 -22.59
N ALA A 872 19.75 -17.73 -22.63
CA ALA A 872 20.54 -17.06 -21.60
C ALA A 872 20.17 -15.56 -21.51
N ALA A 873 20.56 -14.91 -20.42
CA ALA A 873 20.27 -13.49 -20.21
C ALA A 873 20.87 -12.62 -21.33
N GLY A 874 20.01 -11.84 -22.00
CA GLY A 874 20.40 -10.95 -23.11
C GLY A 874 20.65 -11.66 -24.45
N SER A 875 20.44 -12.97 -24.55
CA SER A 875 20.52 -13.70 -25.81
C SER A 875 19.19 -13.64 -26.57
N SER A 876 19.23 -13.25 -27.84
CA SER A 876 18.11 -13.32 -28.78
C SER A 876 18.20 -14.54 -29.71
N THR A 877 19.15 -15.46 -29.46
CA THR A 877 19.33 -16.65 -30.29
C THR A 877 18.14 -17.59 -30.13
N GLU A 878 17.55 -17.99 -31.26
CA GLU A 878 16.59 -19.08 -31.33
C GLU A 878 17.30 -20.34 -31.85
N VAL A 879 17.03 -21.49 -31.21
CA VAL A 879 17.46 -22.80 -31.72
C VAL A 879 16.25 -23.60 -32.15
N ARG A 880 16.38 -24.29 -33.30
CA ARG A 880 15.28 -25.00 -33.98
C ARG A 880 15.64 -26.47 -34.11
N HIS A 881 14.77 -27.34 -33.60
CA HIS A 881 14.94 -28.78 -33.69
C HIS A 881 13.72 -29.42 -34.36
N THR A 882 13.91 -29.85 -35.61
CA THR A 882 12.86 -30.48 -36.41
C THR A 882 12.65 -31.94 -36.01
N GLY A 883 11.40 -32.39 -36.10
CA GLY A 883 10.75 -33.63 -35.68
C GLY A 883 10.83 -33.98 -34.20
N LEU A 884 10.94 -32.96 -33.35
CA LEU A 884 10.61 -33.04 -31.93
C LEU A 884 9.24 -32.40 -31.71
N LYS A 885 8.47 -32.89 -30.73
CA LYS A 885 7.19 -32.32 -30.30
C LYS A 885 7.11 -32.29 -28.78
N LEU A 886 6.28 -31.37 -28.29
CA LEU A 886 5.87 -31.32 -26.88
C LEU A 886 4.61 -32.14 -26.70
N ASP A 887 4.61 -33.00 -25.68
CA ASP A 887 3.36 -33.58 -25.20
C ASP A 887 2.58 -32.58 -24.34
N ALA A 888 1.43 -33.03 -23.82
CA ALA A 888 0.53 -32.20 -23.05
C ALA A 888 1.15 -31.73 -21.72
N GLU A 889 1.94 -32.59 -21.07
CA GLU A 889 2.55 -32.34 -19.77
C GLU A 889 3.80 -31.45 -19.90
N GLY A 890 4.51 -31.50 -21.03
CA GLY A 890 5.72 -30.72 -21.28
C GLY A 890 6.97 -31.54 -21.50
N PHE A 891 6.85 -32.84 -21.71
CA PHE A 891 7.95 -33.69 -22.13
C PHE A 891 8.19 -33.60 -23.62
N ILE A 892 9.44 -33.78 -24.02
CA ILE A 892 9.82 -33.83 -25.43
C ILE A 892 9.78 -35.27 -25.94
N ILE A 893 9.10 -35.46 -27.07
CA ILE A 893 8.97 -36.73 -27.78
C ILE A 893 9.40 -36.58 -29.25
N VAL A 894 9.73 -37.70 -29.91
CA VAL A 894 9.97 -37.74 -31.35
C VAL A 894 8.63 -37.70 -32.10
N THR A 895 8.57 -36.97 -33.21
CA THR A 895 7.41 -37.03 -34.11
C THR A 895 7.35 -38.42 -34.76
N PRO A 896 6.25 -39.18 -34.62
CA PRO A 896 6.12 -40.45 -35.32
C PRO A 896 6.20 -40.20 -36.83
N SER A 897 7.11 -40.88 -37.51
CA SER A 897 7.18 -40.87 -38.98
C SER A 897 5.83 -41.31 -39.53
N ALA A 898 5.27 -40.57 -40.48
CA ALA A 898 4.09 -41.02 -41.21
C ALA A 898 4.39 -42.43 -41.75
N PRO A 899 3.50 -43.43 -41.56
CA PRO A 899 3.71 -44.74 -42.15
C PRO A 899 3.89 -44.53 -43.66
N ALA A 900 4.99 -45.06 -44.21
CA ALA A 900 5.19 -45.10 -45.65
C ALA A 900 3.94 -45.75 -46.26
N LYS A 901 3.24 -45.01 -47.12
CA LYS A 901 2.04 -45.48 -47.80
C LYS A 901 2.31 -46.68 -48.69
#